data_AF-A0A3D3FF76-F1
#
_entry.id   AF-A0A3D3FF76-F1
#
_cell.length_a   1.000
_cell.length_b   1.000
_cell.length_c   1.000
_cell.angle_alpha   90.00
_cell.angle_beta   90.00
_cell.angle_gamma   90.00
#
_symmetry.space_group_name_H-M   'P 1'
#
loop_
_entity.id
_entity.type
_entity.pdbx_description
1 polymer ?
#
loop_
_entity_poly.entity_id
_entity_poly.type
_entity_poly.pdbx_seq_one_letter_code
_entity_poly.pdbx_strand_id
1 'polypeptide(L)'
;MPPSSAPLIVETLPAQFMKDLKNPKIFCSCLRAQKSRSPMNNGEILSPAGGPESLTAAVRAGADAVYLGAGSFSARANAHNFSREELSQAVDYCHERGVRVHLAVNTLMRDDELPAALDLIKFACSLPVDAVLVQDMGLLDLLRHFCPQLPLHASTQMSIHSPAGVRACREAGFSRVVLAREMSLQEISSVHQDTPDIELEAFVHGALCMSVSGQCWLSAMLGGRSGNRGQCAQPCRLPFAAKGGTGHDLSLKDLSLIPRIRELRNAGIDSFKIEGRMKRPEYVAAATYACRLSADGKPLPAQLLEDLHHVFSRSGFTTGYADGKLGREMFGTRSREDVAAAEPACHRLRELYRRELSRVPVKLELTVQAGVPIQLTAADSDGHVAKSISDSFPQPAKERPVTEDFCKEHLGKTGGTPFTAETIQCHLADGLSVPVSVLNRLRREVLAHLQQMRQQRQAIPFASVSYEVPPHRASPKLPLRARFPDAGIPEEALQCSSVTVPYDLPLSVLQELRSRGFTVWLEMPRGMFGTEESVRRTLETAANSGFREVWAGTLNSAQLAKELGLTVYGGFSLNVTNSAALHWYTEFGLTDTELSFELTLRQANALGEKLPRGLVVYGRLALMLTRNCPLANGGGCRHCQTTHSLRDRKGISFPVQCFGGCSEVLNSVPLSMLGKLSECSGQDFGVLRFTTETAEQRAQVLQLAFADKPIAGKVTHGLYYRGVL
;
A
#
# COMPACT_ATOMS: atom_id res chain seq x y z
N MET A 1 5.71 61.67 6.71
CA MET A 1 6.17 61.63 8.12
C MET A 1 5.26 60.68 8.89
N PRO A 2 5.67 59.43 9.14
CA PRO A 2 4.97 58.55 10.07
C PRO A 2 5.53 58.69 11.49
N PRO A 3 4.72 58.55 12.54
CA PRO A 3 5.24 58.36 13.89
C PRO A 3 5.19 56.89 14.34
N SER A 4 6.32 56.48 14.93
CA SER A 4 6.42 55.72 16.18
C SER A 4 5.88 54.28 16.25
N SER A 5 6.78 53.33 16.00
CA SER A 5 6.75 51.97 16.57
C SER A 5 7.60 51.90 17.85
N ALA A 6 7.07 51.24 18.88
CA ALA A 6 7.84 50.71 20.01
C ALA A 6 7.41 49.25 20.27
N PRO A 7 8.30 48.38 20.77
CA PRO A 7 8.33 46.96 20.40
C PRO A 7 7.73 46.01 21.45
N LEU A 8 7.15 44.90 20.97
CA LEU A 8 6.83 43.72 21.77
C LEU A 8 8.08 42.82 21.86
N ILE A 9 8.47 42.52 23.09
CA ILE A 9 9.56 41.62 23.47
C ILE A 9 9.12 40.18 23.13
N VAL A 10 9.88 39.52 22.25
CA VAL A 10 9.78 38.07 22.00
C VAL A 10 11.02 37.44 22.64
N GLU A 11 10.82 36.65 23.68
CA GLU A 11 11.86 35.81 24.26
C GLU A 11 12.33 34.79 23.22
N THR A 12 13.63 34.84 22.96
CA THR A 12 14.34 34.06 21.94
C THR A 12 14.50 32.60 22.34
N LEU A 13 14.04 31.69 21.48
CA LEU A 13 14.51 30.29 21.45
C LEU A 13 16.00 30.25 21.05
N PRO A 14 16.80 29.28 21.54
CA PRO A 14 18.25 29.27 21.35
C PRO A 14 18.66 29.16 19.87
N ALA A 15 19.52 30.07 19.42
CA ALA A 15 20.04 30.20 18.05
C ALA A 15 20.77 28.96 17.48
N GLN A 16 20.94 27.90 18.27
CA GLN A 16 21.54 26.63 17.84
C GLN A 16 20.55 25.77 17.03
N PHE A 17 19.25 25.83 17.33
CA PHE A 17 18.23 24.97 16.69
C PHE A 17 17.89 25.39 15.25
N MET A 18 18.09 26.67 14.91
CA MET A 18 17.84 27.23 13.57
C MET A 18 18.99 27.01 12.58
N LYS A 19 20.18 26.59 13.04
CA LYS A 19 21.33 26.29 12.16
C LYS A 19 21.26 24.89 11.55
N ASP A 20 20.69 23.92 12.25
CA ASP A 20 20.64 22.52 11.79
C ASP A 20 19.56 22.27 10.72
N LEU A 21 18.52 23.12 10.66
CA LEU A 21 17.47 23.07 9.63
C LEU A 21 17.89 23.65 8.26
N LYS A 22 19.07 24.28 8.15
CA LYS A 22 19.53 24.95 6.92
C LYS A 22 20.74 24.29 6.25
N ASN A 23 21.04 23.02 6.53
CA ASN A 23 22.17 22.33 5.91
C ASN A 23 21.74 21.43 4.73
N PRO A 24 21.72 21.92 3.47
CA PRO A 24 21.34 21.14 2.28
C PRO A 24 22.32 20.00 1.94
N LYS A 25 23.40 19.80 2.72
CA LYS A 25 24.35 18.70 2.53
C LYS A 25 23.91 17.38 3.18
N ILE A 26 23.03 17.40 4.19
CA ILE A 26 22.53 16.18 4.85
C ILE A 26 21.40 15.53 4.03
N PHE A 27 20.62 16.33 3.29
CA PHE A 27 19.58 15.81 2.38
C PHE A 27 20.17 15.22 1.08
N CYS A 28 21.36 15.67 0.67
CA CYS A 28 21.97 15.30 -0.61
C CYS A 28 22.75 13.97 -0.57
N SER A 29 23.20 13.49 0.60
CA SER A 29 23.95 12.23 0.72
C SER A 29 23.07 10.98 0.60
N CYS A 30 21.83 11.03 1.09
CA CYS A 30 20.87 9.92 0.93
C CYS A 30 20.43 9.74 -0.54
N LEU A 31 20.25 10.83 -1.28
CA LEU A 31 19.91 10.79 -2.71
C LEU A 31 21.08 10.33 -3.61
N ARG A 32 22.33 10.54 -3.18
CA ARG A 32 23.52 10.08 -3.93
C ARG A 32 23.81 8.59 -3.73
N ALA A 33 23.49 8.03 -2.57
CA ALA A 33 23.64 6.58 -2.32
C ALA A 33 22.64 5.71 -3.11
N GLN A 34 21.56 6.30 -3.65
CA GLN A 34 20.61 5.58 -4.51
C GLN A 34 20.98 5.60 -6.01
N LYS A 35 21.97 6.39 -6.44
CA LYS A 35 22.31 6.60 -7.86
C LYS A 35 23.42 5.72 -8.43
N SER A 36 23.96 4.74 -7.70
CA SER A 36 25.09 3.91 -8.18
C SER A 36 24.71 2.48 -8.61
N ARG A 37 23.43 2.18 -8.86
CA ARG A 37 23.00 0.85 -9.32
C ARG A 37 22.64 0.89 -10.80
N SER A 38 23.11 -0.10 -11.55
CA SER A 38 22.81 -0.26 -12.98
C SER A 38 21.30 -0.10 -13.22
N PRO A 39 20.85 0.68 -14.22
CA PRO A 39 19.44 0.84 -14.50
C PRO A 39 18.85 -0.55 -14.79
N MET A 40 17.88 -0.98 -13.99
CA MET A 40 17.06 -2.13 -14.35
C MET A 40 16.23 -1.71 -15.58
N ASN A 41 16.78 -1.89 -16.77
CA ASN A 41 16.21 -1.40 -18.04
C ASN A 41 14.77 -1.89 -18.32
N ASN A 42 14.24 -2.84 -17.54
CA ASN A 42 12.95 -3.48 -17.76
C ASN A 42 11.90 -3.28 -16.65
N GLY A 43 12.21 -2.59 -15.55
CA GLY A 43 11.34 -2.41 -14.36
C GLY A 43 11.36 -3.60 -13.38
N GLU A 44 11.03 -3.36 -12.12
CA GLU A 44 11.12 -4.33 -11.01
C GLU A 44 9.97 -5.36 -11.06
N ILE A 45 10.29 -6.66 -10.99
CA ILE A 45 9.28 -7.69 -10.66
C ILE A 45 9.24 -7.91 -9.15
N LEU A 46 8.16 -7.45 -8.51
CA LEU A 46 7.92 -7.61 -7.07
C LEU A 46 6.98 -8.78 -6.80
N SER A 47 7.52 -9.85 -6.22
CA SER A 47 6.83 -11.12 -6.01
C SER A 47 6.39 -11.33 -4.54
N PRO A 48 5.24 -11.98 -4.28
CA PRO A 48 4.78 -12.27 -2.94
C PRO A 48 5.54 -13.45 -2.30
N ALA A 49 5.96 -13.29 -1.05
CA ALA A 49 6.48 -14.37 -0.23
C ALA A 49 5.58 -14.57 1.00
N GLY A 50 4.80 -15.67 0.98
CA GLY A 50 3.93 -16.07 2.09
C GLY A 50 4.62 -16.82 3.23
N GLY A 51 5.75 -17.45 2.90
CA GLY A 51 6.61 -18.27 3.77
C GLY A 51 7.86 -18.72 2.98
N PRO A 52 8.77 -19.50 3.59
CA PRO A 52 10.08 -19.82 3.02
C PRO A 52 10.05 -20.52 1.64
N GLU A 53 9.11 -21.44 1.42
CA GLU A 53 9.01 -22.15 0.13
C GLU A 53 8.57 -21.20 -1.01
N SER A 54 7.58 -20.34 -0.75
CA SER A 54 7.13 -19.34 -1.72
C SER A 54 8.21 -18.32 -2.03
N LEU A 55 9.03 -17.96 -1.04
CA LEU A 55 10.18 -17.07 -1.23
C LEU A 55 11.22 -17.71 -2.16
N THR A 56 11.59 -18.97 -1.90
CA THR A 56 12.49 -19.72 -2.78
C THR A 56 11.95 -19.80 -4.21
N ALA A 57 10.64 -20.08 -4.35
CA ALA A 57 9.98 -20.13 -5.64
C ALA A 57 9.99 -18.78 -6.39
N ALA A 58 9.70 -17.67 -5.70
CA ALA A 58 9.77 -16.32 -6.26
C ALA A 58 11.16 -15.98 -6.76
N VAL A 59 12.17 -16.18 -5.93
CA VAL A 59 13.56 -15.82 -6.24
C VAL A 59 14.08 -16.62 -7.43
N ARG A 60 13.87 -17.94 -7.43
CA ARG A 60 14.33 -18.81 -8.53
C ARG A 60 13.54 -18.65 -9.82
N ALA A 61 12.31 -18.11 -9.75
CA ALA A 61 11.53 -17.74 -10.92
C ALA A 61 11.92 -16.36 -11.50
N GLY A 62 12.85 -15.65 -10.88
CA GLY A 62 13.41 -14.40 -11.39
C GLY A 62 12.80 -13.12 -10.82
N ALA A 63 12.33 -13.13 -9.57
CA ALA A 63 11.95 -11.90 -8.87
C ALA A 63 13.15 -10.95 -8.70
N ASP A 64 12.93 -9.63 -8.81
CA ASP A 64 13.94 -8.62 -8.42
C ASP A 64 13.80 -8.25 -6.94
N ALA A 65 12.57 -8.33 -6.44
CA ALA A 65 12.23 -8.04 -5.07
C ALA A 65 11.14 -9.00 -4.61
N VAL A 66 11.12 -9.28 -3.30
CA VAL A 66 10.03 -9.98 -2.64
C VAL A 66 9.38 -9.09 -1.59
N TYR A 67 8.07 -9.22 -1.40
CA TYR A 67 7.40 -8.65 -0.22
C TYR A 67 6.83 -9.76 0.67
N LEU A 68 7.10 -9.64 1.96
CA LEU A 68 6.74 -10.64 2.98
C LEU A 68 6.17 -9.98 4.23
N GLY A 69 5.52 -10.76 5.08
CA GLY A 69 5.05 -10.29 6.40
C GLY A 69 5.78 -11.04 7.51
N ALA A 70 6.00 -10.37 8.63
CA ALA A 70 6.47 -10.96 9.88
C ALA A 70 5.56 -10.50 11.01
N GLY A 71 5.25 -11.39 11.95
CA GLY A 71 4.27 -11.12 13.01
C GLY A 71 2.86 -10.81 12.48
N SER A 72 2.13 -9.95 13.20
CA SER A 72 0.68 -9.74 13.00
C SER A 72 0.30 -8.46 12.25
N PHE A 73 1.28 -7.70 11.75
CA PHE A 73 1.07 -6.33 11.24
C PHE A 73 0.93 -6.22 9.71
N SER A 74 0.68 -7.33 9.03
CA SER A 74 0.52 -7.35 7.58
C SER A 74 -0.93 -7.60 7.16
N ALA A 75 -1.35 -7.05 6.02
CA ALA A 75 -2.72 -7.17 5.50
C ALA A 75 -3.17 -8.61 5.10
N ARG A 76 -2.39 -9.64 5.46
CA ARG A 76 -2.70 -11.08 5.32
C ARG A 76 -2.27 -11.79 6.60
N ALA A 77 -2.97 -11.51 7.70
CA ALA A 77 -2.66 -12.09 9.01
C ALA A 77 -2.69 -13.63 9.01
N ASN A 78 -3.48 -14.25 8.12
CA ASN A 78 -3.61 -15.70 7.97
C ASN A 78 -2.61 -16.34 6.98
N ALA A 79 -1.65 -15.58 6.42
CA ALA A 79 -0.51 -16.21 5.76
C ALA A 79 0.38 -16.88 6.82
N HIS A 80 1.30 -17.78 6.41
CA HIS A 80 2.28 -18.37 7.34
C HIS A 80 3.04 -17.25 8.07
N ASN A 81 3.45 -16.21 7.31
CA ASN A 81 4.31 -15.12 7.78
C ASN A 81 5.64 -15.67 8.33
N PHE A 82 6.65 -14.81 8.47
CA PHE A 82 7.99 -15.22 8.88
C PHE A 82 8.19 -15.01 10.38
N SER A 83 8.80 -15.99 11.05
CA SER A 83 9.42 -15.78 12.37
C SER A 83 10.61 -14.83 12.27
N ARG A 84 11.21 -14.43 13.41
CA ARG A 84 12.41 -13.60 13.42
C ARG A 84 13.60 -14.32 12.78
N GLU A 85 13.74 -15.61 13.07
CA GLU A 85 14.78 -16.48 12.52
C GLU A 85 14.58 -16.71 11.03
N GLU A 86 13.35 -17.03 10.60
CA GLU A 86 13.02 -17.21 9.19
C GLU A 86 13.20 -15.90 8.41
N LEU A 87 12.90 -14.75 9.01
CA LEU A 87 13.11 -13.44 8.39
C LEU A 87 14.61 -13.18 8.17
N SER A 88 15.47 -13.48 9.15
CA SER A 88 16.93 -13.38 8.99
C SER A 88 17.42 -14.24 7.83
N GLN A 89 17.00 -15.51 7.79
CA GLN A 89 17.37 -16.44 6.71
C GLN A 89 16.86 -15.98 5.35
N ALA A 90 15.65 -15.42 5.29
CA ALA A 90 15.06 -14.88 4.08
C ALA A 90 15.85 -13.69 3.54
N VAL A 91 16.26 -12.77 4.41
CA VAL A 91 17.11 -11.62 4.06
C VAL A 91 18.43 -12.11 3.47
N ASP A 92 19.14 -12.99 4.17
CA ASP A 92 20.43 -13.53 3.72
C ASP A 92 20.27 -14.20 2.33
N TYR A 93 19.30 -15.12 2.22
CA TYR A 93 19.02 -15.85 0.97
C TYR A 93 18.72 -14.93 -0.21
N CYS A 94 17.96 -13.86 0.01
CA CYS A 94 17.61 -12.88 -1.00
C CYS A 94 18.81 -12.01 -1.39
N HIS A 95 19.55 -11.47 -0.41
CA HIS A 95 20.68 -10.57 -0.67
C HIS A 95 21.85 -11.26 -1.37
N GLU A 96 22.14 -12.51 -1.01
CA GLU A 96 23.06 -13.39 -1.75
C GLU A 96 22.76 -13.41 -3.26
N ARG A 97 21.47 -13.41 -3.60
CA ARG A 97 20.95 -13.51 -4.98
C ARG A 97 20.66 -12.15 -5.60
N GLY A 98 20.95 -11.04 -4.92
CA GLY A 98 20.64 -9.69 -5.40
C GLY A 98 19.14 -9.41 -5.48
N VAL A 99 18.33 -10.06 -4.64
CA VAL A 99 16.88 -9.83 -4.52
C VAL A 99 16.64 -8.91 -3.35
N ARG A 100 15.82 -7.87 -3.52
CA ARG A 100 15.41 -6.97 -2.43
C ARG A 100 14.32 -7.58 -1.56
N VAL A 101 14.33 -7.26 -0.27
CA VAL A 101 13.32 -7.70 0.70
C VAL A 101 12.53 -6.50 1.21
N HIS A 102 11.23 -6.47 0.91
CA HIS A 102 10.31 -5.45 1.41
C HIS A 102 9.39 -6.05 2.50
N LEU A 103 9.45 -5.50 3.71
CA LEU A 103 8.64 -5.96 4.83
C LEU A 103 7.27 -5.26 4.83
N ALA A 104 6.18 -6.02 4.83
CA ALA A 104 4.83 -5.49 4.89
C ALA A 104 4.38 -5.28 6.34
N VAL A 105 4.28 -4.01 6.75
CA VAL A 105 3.75 -3.56 8.05
C VAL A 105 2.61 -2.57 7.77
N ASN A 106 1.60 -3.07 7.07
CA ASN A 106 0.63 -2.27 6.32
C ASN A 106 -0.82 -2.46 6.79
N THR A 107 -1.02 -2.68 8.08
CA THR A 107 -2.32 -2.67 8.76
C THR A 107 -2.54 -1.38 9.54
N LEU A 108 -3.79 -1.04 9.84
CA LEU A 108 -4.10 0.01 10.82
C LEU A 108 -3.79 -0.50 12.23
N MET A 109 -3.19 0.35 13.05
CA MET A 109 -2.75 -0.01 14.40
C MET A 109 -3.43 0.85 15.46
N ARG A 110 -3.62 0.26 16.63
CA ARG A 110 -4.01 0.97 17.84
C ARG A 110 -2.79 1.39 18.65
N ASP A 111 -2.96 2.31 19.58
CA ASP A 111 -1.90 2.77 20.50
C ASP A 111 -1.20 1.61 21.21
N ASP A 112 -1.96 0.61 21.66
CA ASP A 112 -1.43 -0.57 22.37
C ASP A 112 -0.61 -1.52 21.47
N GLU A 113 -0.71 -1.37 20.15
CA GLU A 113 -0.06 -2.22 19.16
C GLU A 113 1.21 -1.59 18.56
N LEU A 114 1.32 -0.25 18.59
CA LEU A 114 2.46 0.49 18.04
C LEU A 114 3.81 0.07 18.66
N PRO A 115 3.96 -0.16 19.99
CA PRO A 115 5.23 -0.61 20.56
C PRO A 115 5.73 -1.93 19.99
N ALA A 116 4.83 -2.90 19.78
CA ALA A 116 5.18 -4.20 19.21
C ALA A 116 5.53 -4.09 17.71
N ALA A 117 4.87 -3.19 16.98
CA ALA A 117 5.24 -2.88 15.60
C ALA A 117 6.64 -2.24 15.52
N LEU A 118 6.96 -1.30 16.41
CA LEU A 118 8.29 -0.69 16.48
C LEU A 118 9.38 -1.68 16.86
N ASP A 119 9.12 -2.62 17.77
CA ASP A 119 10.06 -3.70 18.11
C ASP A 119 10.37 -4.60 16.90
N LEU A 120 9.34 -4.93 16.10
CA LEU A 120 9.53 -5.66 14.85
C LEU A 120 10.38 -4.84 13.86
N ILE A 121 10.11 -3.54 13.69
CA ILE A 121 10.89 -2.69 12.78
C ILE A 121 12.32 -2.53 13.26
N LYS A 122 12.56 -2.33 14.55
CA LYS A 122 13.91 -2.27 15.14
C LYS A 122 14.71 -3.53 14.81
N PHE A 123 14.08 -4.70 14.88
CA PHE A 123 14.70 -5.94 14.44
C PHE A 123 14.95 -5.99 12.93
N ALA A 124 13.97 -5.60 12.12
CA ALA A 124 14.14 -5.55 10.67
C ALA A 124 15.27 -4.59 10.24
N CYS A 125 15.48 -3.49 10.95
CA CYS A 125 16.60 -2.57 10.76
C CYS A 125 17.96 -3.24 11.05
N SER A 126 18.02 -4.21 11.96
CA SER A 126 19.24 -5.01 12.22
C SER A 126 19.53 -6.06 11.13
N LEU A 127 18.51 -6.45 10.36
CA LEU A 127 18.57 -7.40 9.23
C LEU A 127 18.58 -6.69 7.87
N PRO A 128 19.16 -5.49 7.77
CA PRO A 128 18.91 -4.44 6.77
C PRO A 128 17.89 -4.74 5.65
N VAL A 129 16.60 -4.82 5.99
CA VAL A 129 15.53 -4.93 4.98
C VAL A 129 15.56 -3.72 4.03
N ASP A 130 15.24 -3.93 2.75
CA ASP A 130 15.41 -2.90 1.72
C ASP A 130 14.29 -1.83 1.77
N ALA A 131 13.11 -2.17 2.26
CA ALA A 131 12.02 -1.20 2.49
C ALA A 131 10.92 -1.75 3.43
N VAL A 132 10.09 -0.86 3.96
CA VAL A 132 8.85 -1.23 4.68
C VAL A 132 7.62 -0.64 3.98
N LEU A 133 6.61 -1.48 3.75
CA LEU A 133 5.31 -1.03 3.23
C LEU A 133 4.44 -0.60 4.41
N VAL A 134 4.01 0.66 4.42
CA VAL A 134 3.24 1.26 5.52
C VAL A 134 1.91 1.79 5.00
N GLN A 135 0.87 1.71 5.83
CA GLN A 135 -0.43 2.33 5.59
C GLN A 135 -0.76 3.33 6.70
N ASP A 136 -0.48 2.96 7.96
CA ASP A 136 -0.83 3.74 9.13
C ASP A 136 0.05 4.99 9.24
N MET A 137 -0.57 6.17 9.25
CA MET A 137 0.16 7.45 9.30
C MET A 137 0.85 7.68 10.65
N GLY A 138 0.36 7.07 11.73
CA GLY A 138 1.03 7.11 13.02
C GLY A 138 2.28 6.24 13.04
N LEU A 139 2.22 5.04 12.45
CA LEU A 139 3.44 4.24 12.26
C LEU A 139 4.45 4.99 11.37
N LEU A 140 4.00 5.57 10.25
CA LEU A 140 4.86 6.38 9.38
C LEU A 140 5.61 7.45 10.19
N ASP A 141 4.88 8.24 10.98
CA ASP A 141 5.43 9.33 11.78
C ASP A 141 6.50 8.83 12.75
N LEU A 142 6.21 7.75 13.48
CA LEU A 142 7.17 7.09 14.35
C LEU A 142 8.42 6.63 13.56
N LEU A 143 8.26 5.99 12.40
CA LEU A 143 9.40 5.52 11.62
C LEU A 143 10.27 6.67 11.09
N ARG A 144 9.69 7.82 10.75
CA ARG A 144 10.45 9.04 10.40
C ARG A 144 11.27 9.54 11.58
N HIS A 145 10.81 9.33 12.81
CA HIS A 145 11.51 9.73 14.02
C HIS A 145 12.59 8.73 14.46
N PHE A 146 12.27 7.42 14.45
CA PHE A 146 13.14 6.36 14.96
C PHE A 146 14.15 5.82 13.94
N CYS A 147 13.81 5.77 12.66
CA CYS A 147 14.67 5.19 11.63
C CYS A 147 14.53 5.94 10.29
N PRO A 148 14.88 7.24 10.22
CA PRO A 148 14.65 8.09 9.05
C PRO A 148 15.34 7.63 7.75
N GLN A 149 16.33 6.74 7.86
CA GLN A 149 17.08 6.16 6.74
C GLN A 149 16.40 4.91 6.14
N LEU A 150 15.42 4.32 6.84
CA LEU A 150 14.67 3.17 6.36
C LEU A 150 13.77 3.60 5.18
N PRO A 151 13.91 3.02 3.98
CA PRO A 151 13.01 3.33 2.87
C PRO A 151 11.59 2.91 3.18
N LEU A 152 10.64 3.80 2.95
CA LEU A 152 9.22 3.58 3.22
C LEU A 152 8.44 3.61 1.91
N HIS A 153 7.60 2.60 1.70
CA HIS A 153 6.72 2.49 0.54
C HIS A 153 5.25 2.66 0.99
N ALA A 154 4.51 3.56 0.34
CA ALA A 154 3.11 3.80 0.65
C ALA A 154 2.27 2.62 0.16
N SER A 155 1.56 1.96 1.07
CA SER A 155 0.79 0.76 0.75
C SER A 155 -0.42 1.08 -0.14
N THR A 156 -0.83 0.13 -0.98
CA THR A 156 -2.09 0.23 -1.76
C THR A 156 -3.32 0.46 -0.87
N GLN A 157 -3.24 0.11 0.42
CA GLN A 157 -4.30 0.37 1.36
C GLN A 157 -4.45 1.86 1.74
N MET A 158 -3.53 2.74 1.34
CA MET A 158 -3.70 4.19 1.47
C MET A 158 -4.60 4.78 0.37
N SER A 159 -4.99 3.97 -0.62
CA SER A 159 -5.91 4.37 -1.69
C SER A 159 -5.41 5.55 -2.53
N ILE A 160 -4.10 5.66 -2.77
CA ILE A 160 -3.55 6.79 -3.55
C ILE A 160 -3.89 6.61 -5.03
N HIS A 161 -4.57 7.60 -5.60
CA HIS A 161 -5.13 7.52 -6.96
C HIS A 161 -5.12 8.85 -7.71
N SER A 162 -4.35 9.82 -7.24
CA SER A 162 -4.33 11.19 -7.74
C SER A 162 -2.93 11.81 -7.60
N PRO A 163 -2.55 12.78 -8.45
CA PRO A 163 -1.32 13.53 -8.30
C PRO A 163 -1.15 14.15 -6.90
N ALA A 164 -2.20 14.76 -6.34
CA ALA A 164 -2.16 15.33 -4.99
C ALA A 164 -1.85 14.27 -3.93
N GLY A 165 -2.47 13.09 -4.01
CA GLY A 165 -2.19 12.00 -3.09
C GLY A 165 -0.74 11.49 -3.16
N VAL A 166 -0.15 11.44 -4.37
CA VAL A 166 1.26 11.04 -4.54
C VAL A 166 2.20 12.11 -3.97
N ARG A 167 1.92 13.40 -4.20
CA ARG A 167 2.69 14.51 -3.59
C ARG A 167 2.65 14.46 -2.07
N ALA A 168 1.48 14.20 -1.49
CA ALA A 168 1.34 14.05 -0.03
C ALA A 168 2.20 12.91 0.53
N CYS A 169 2.23 11.74 -0.15
CA CYS A 169 3.10 10.63 0.23
C CYS A 169 4.58 11.01 0.14
N ARG A 170 4.99 11.68 -0.94
CA ARG A 170 6.37 12.16 -1.11
C ARG A 170 6.77 13.13 0.00
N GLU A 171 5.93 14.11 0.29
CA GLU A 171 6.13 15.10 1.37
C GLU A 171 6.23 14.44 2.74
N ALA A 172 5.47 13.36 2.97
CA ALA A 172 5.54 12.56 4.19
C ALA A 172 6.80 11.67 4.29
N GLY A 173 7.61 11.57 3.23
CA GLY A 173 8.88 10.85 3.21
C GLY A 173 8.83 9.44 2.63
N PHE A 174 7.77 9.07 1.90
CA PHE A 174 7.74 7.83 1.13
C PHE A 174 8.65 7.93 -0.10
N SER A 175 9.40 6.86 -0.40
CA SER A 175 10.24 6.74 -1.60
C SER A 175 9.54 6.06 -2.77
N ARG A 176 8.41 5.39 -2.52
CA ARG A 176 7.60 4.70 -3.53
C ARG A 176 6.13 4.72 -3.15
N VAL A 177 5.24 4.84 -4.14
CA VAL A 177 3.79 4.78 -3.93
C VAL A 177 3.17 3.61 -4.69
N VAL A 178 2.49 2.73 -3.95
CA VAL A 178 1.65 1.69 -4.57
C VAL A 178 0.29 2.30 -4.91
N LEU A 179 0.05 2.52 -6.20
CA LEU A 179 -1.19 3.13 -6.69
C LEU A 179 -2.42 2.24 -6.43
N ALA A 180 -3.59 2.88 -6.36
CA ALA A 180 -4.87 2.19 -6.29
C ALA A 180 -5.05 1.27 -7.51
N ARG A 181 -5.59 0.07 -7.27
CA ARG A 181 -5.79 -0.95 -8.32
C ARG A 181 -6.87 -0.58 -9.32
N GLU A 182 -7.68 0.39 -8.94
CA GLU A 182 -8.83 0.83 -9.69
C GLU A 182 -8.47 1.85 -10.78
N MET A 183 -7.20 2.15 -11.04
CA MET A 183 -6.77 3.16 -12.02
C MET A 183 -6.63 2.63 -13.46
N SER A 184 -6.87 3.51 -14.44
CA SER A 184 -6.58 3.25 -15.86
C SER A 184 -5.14 3.60 -16.23
N LEU A 185 -4.65 3.08 -17.38
CA LEU A 185 -3.30 3.43 -17.86
C LEU A 185 -3.14 4.93 -18.12
N GLN A 186 -4.19 5.58 -18.59
CA GLN A 186 -4.20 7.02 -18.83
C GLN A 186 -4.05 7.80 -17.51
N GLU A 187 -4.78 7.40 -16.48
CA GLU A 187 -4.68 8.04 -15.16
C GLU A 187 -3.32 7.80 -14.51
N ILE A 188 -2.77 6.59 -14.62
CA ILE A 188 -1.42 6.27 -14.15
C ILE A 188 -0.40 7.16 -14.85
N SER A 189 -0.50 7.31 -16.17
CA SER A 189 0.39 8.18 -16.95
C SER A 189 0.28 9.65 -16.54
N SER A 190 -0.93 10.15 -16.29
CA SER A 190 -1.14 11.50 -15.78
C SER A 190 -0.49 11.70 -14.41
N VAL A 191 -0.64 10.73 -13.49
CA VAL A 191 0.02 10.79 -12.17
C VAL A 191 1.53 10.83 -12.32
N HIS A 192 2.11 9.96 -13.14
CA HIS A 192 3.55 9.93 -13.36
C HIS A 192 4.09 11.26 -13.93
N GLN A 193 3.40 11.86 -14.90
CA GLN A 193 3.79 13.14 -15.50
C GLN A 193 3.85 14.28 -14.47
N ASP A 194 2.91 14.29 -13.53
CA ASP A 194 2.84 15.31 -12.47
C ASP A 194 3.78 15.02 -11.28
N THR A 195 4.26 13.78 -11.17
CA THR A 195 5.11 13.32 -10.05
C THR A 195 6.26 12.41 -10.53
N PRO A 196 7.13 12.89 -11.44
CA PRO A 196 8.16 12.06 -12.08
C PRO A 196 9.33 11.70 -11.14
N ASP A 197 9.35 12.25 -9.93
CA ASP A 197 10.43 12.18 -8.96
C ASP A 197 10.23 11.13 -7.85
N ILE A 198 9.15 10.36 -7.90
CA ILE A 198 8.85 9.27 -6.95
C ILE A 198 8.51 7.98 -7.70
N GLU A 199 8.99 6.84 -7.20
CA GLU A 199 8.71 5.55 -7.83
C GLU A 199 7.23 5.17 -7.70
N LEU A 200 6.65 4.64 -8.78
CA LEU A 200 5.28 4.14 -8.81
C LEU A 200 5.24 2.62 -8.91
N GLU A 201 4.38 2.01 -8.10
CA GLU A 201 4.15 0.55 -8.09
C GLU A 201 2.68 0.25 -8.39
N ALA A 202 2.44 -0.74 -9.24
CA ALA A 202 1.09 -1.19 -9.58
C ALA A 202 0.96 -2.71 -9.53
N PHE A 203 -0.24 -3.19 -9.17
CA PHE A 203 -0.53 -4.62 -9.26
C PHE A 203 -0.69 -5.05 -10.71
N VAL A 204 -0.03 -6.15 -11.08
CA VAL A 204 -0.07 -6.70 -12.44
C VAL A 204 -0.78 -8.04 -12.54
N HIS A 205 -0.88 -8.79 -11.44
CA HIS A 205 -1.51 -10.10 -11.46
C HIS A 205 -2.05 -10.51 -10.09
N GLY A 206 -3.16 -11.27 -10.07
CA GLY A 206 -3.72 -11.89 -8.87
C GLY A 206 -5.07 -11.32 -8.45
N ALA A 207 -5.43 -11.49 -7.18
CA ALA A 207 -6.77 -11.19 -6.70
C ALA A 207 -7.12 -9.70 -6.77
N LEU A 208 -8.16 -9.35 -7.55
CA LEU A 208 -8.70 -8.00 -7.64
C LEU A 208 -9.78 -7.77 -6.59
N CYS A 209 -9.62 -6.73 -5.78
CA CYS A 209 -10.61 -6.31 -4.80
C CYS A 209 -11.73 -5.51 -5.48
N MET A 210 -12.98 -5.71 -5.05
CA MET A 210 -14.13 -4.93 -5.54
C MET A 210 -14.15 -3.52 -4.97
N SER A 211 -13.73 -3.37 -3.71
CA SER A 211 -13.62 -2.07 -3.06
C SER A 211 -12.20 -1.54 -3.21
N VAL A 212 -12.10 -0.22 -3.34
CA VAL A 212 -10.84 0.53 -3.25
C VAL A 212 -10.12 0.11 -1.97
N SER A 213 -8.86 -0.29 -2.11
CA SER A 213 -8.08 -0.87 -1.01
C SER A 213 -7.91 0.13 0.13
N GLY A 214 -8.19 -0.27 1.38
CA GLY A 214 -8.21 0.62 2.55
C GLY A 214 -9.55 1.30 2.84
N GLN A 215 -10.51 1.21 1.93
CA GLN A 215 -11.82 1.88 2.01
C GLN A 215 -12.96 0.86 2.14
N CYS A 216 -12.69 -0.27 2.81
CA CYS A 216 -13.60 -1.41 2.94
C CYS A 216 -13.72 -1.90 4.39
N TRP A 217 -14.91 -1.71 4.97
CA TRP A 217 -15.28 -2.13 6.32
C TRP A 217 -16.34 -3.24 6.34
N LEU A 218 -16.75 -3.75 5.17
CA LEU A 218 -17.80 -4.78 5.07
C LEU A 218 -17.52 -5.99 5.97
N SER A 219 -16.28 -6.51 5.96
CA SER A 219 -15.89 -7.67 6.77
C SER A 219 -15.88 -7.36 8.28
N ALA A 220 -15.44 -6.16 8.67
CA ALA A 220 -15.45 -5.71 10.06
C ALA A 220 -16.89 -5.61 10.59
N MET A 221 -17.77 -4.96 9.83
CA MET A 221 -19.15 -4.73 10.27
C MET A 221 -20.00 -6.00 10.32
N LEU A 222 -19.80 -6.92 9.37
CA LEU A 222 -20.57 -8.15 9.33
C LEU A 222 -20.08 -9.21 10.33
N GLY A 223 -18.79 -9.25 10.68
CA GLY A 223 -18.23 -10.35 11.44
C GLY A 223 -17.04 -10.04 12.35
N GLY A 224 -16.74 -8.76 12.61
CA GLY A 224 -15.65 -8.34 13.50
C GLY A 224 -14.24 -8.48 12.91
N ARG A 225 -14.11 -9.04 11.70
CA ARG A 225 -12.81 -9.32 11.04
C ARG A 225 -12.44 -8.19 10.09
N SER A 226 -11.56 -7.29 10.52
CA SER A 226 -11.20 -6.11 9.73
C SER A 226 -10.31 -6.42 8.53
N GLY A 227 -10.68 -5.89 7.37
CA GLY A 227 -9.85 -5.98 6.17
C GLY A 227 -8.62 -5.07 6.24
N ASN A 228 -8.78 -3.88 6.80
CA ASN A 228 -7.72 -2.88 6.99
C ASN A 228 -6.70 -3.30 8.06
N ARG A 229 -7.03 -4.35 8.84
CA ARG A 229 -6.16 -4.99 9.82
C ARG A 229 -5.76 -6.42 9.44
N GLY A 230 -5.89 -6.76 8.17
CA GLY A 230 -5.37 -8.01 7.60
C GLY A 230 -6.16 -9.29 7.86
N GLN A 231 -7.35 -9.20 8.44
CA GLN A 231 -8.20 -10.33 8.81
C GLN A 231 -9.39 -10.58 7.87
N CYS A 232 -9.48 -9.85 6.74
CA CYS A 232 -10.60 -9.90 5.79
C CYS A 232 -11.14 -11.32 5.55
N ALA A 233 -12.43 -11.54 5.81
CA ALA A 233 -13.12 -12.81 5.57
C ALA A 233 -13.67 -12.94 4.13
N GLN A 234 -13.36 -11.98 3.26
CA GLN A 234 -13.79 -11.93 1.87
C GLN A 234 -15.31 -12.03 1.65
N PRO A 235 -16.17 -11.32 2.42
CA PRO A 235 -17.62 -11.42 2.28
C PRO A 235 -18.13 -11.01 0.89
N CYS A 236 -17.41 -10.14 0.18
CA CYS A 236 -17.72 -9.77 -1.20
C CYS A 236 -17.67 -10.94 -2.21
N ARG A 237 -17.08 -12.08 -1.83
CA ARG A 237 -17.06 -13.31 -2.64
C ARG A 237 -18.29 -14.19 -2.44
N LEU A 238 -19.14 -13.86 -1.47
CA LEU A 238 -20.42 -14.53 -1.25
C LEU A 238 -21.49 -13.99 -2.21
N PRO A 239 -22.64 -14.68 -2.35
CA PRO A 239 -23.74 -14.18 -3.17
C PRO A 239 -24.27 -12.84 -2.65
N PHE A 240 -24.07 -11.80 -3.46
CA PHE A 240 -24.69 -10.47 -3.36
C PHE A 240 -25.31 -10.17 -4.72
N ALA A 241 -26.63 -10.01 -4.75
CA ALA A 241 -27.39 -9.86 -5.99
C ALA A 241 -27.88 -8.43 -6.18
N ALA A 242 -27.58 -7.84 -7.33
CA ALA A 242 -28.31 -6.71 -7.88
C ALA A 242 -29.55 -7.21 -8.64
N LYS A 243 -30.61 -6.41 -8.73
CA LYS A 243 -31.80 -6.74 -9.54
C LYS A 243 -31.37 -6.86 -11.01
N GLY A 244 -31.56 -8.04 -11.61
CA GLY A 244 -31.13 -8.34 -12.98
C GLY A 244 -29.63 -8.64 -13.12
N GLY A 245 -28.88 -8.69 -12.01
CA GLY A 245 -27.44 -8.93 -11.99
C GLY A 245 -27.08 -10.42 -12.07
N THR A 246 -25.82 -10.72 -11.72
CA THR A 246 -25.25 -12.07 -11.78
C THR A 246 -25.52 -12.92 -10.54
N GLY A 247 -26.01 -12.29 -9.45
CA GLY A 247 -26.12 -12.92 -8.14
C GLY A 247 -24.83 -12.91 -7.31
N HIS A 248 -23.71 -12.47 -7.92
CA HIS A 248 -22.39 -12.30 -7.28
C HIS A 248 -21.78 -10.95 -7.67
N ASP A 249 -22.59 -9.90 -7.61
CA ASP A 249 -22.31 -8.55 -8.11
C ASP A 249 -21.31 -7.75 -7.24
N LEU A 250 -20.60 -8.43 -6.33
CA LEU A 250 -19.42 -7.91 -5.62
C LEU A 250 -18.15 -8.75 -5.87
N SER A 251 -18.23 -9.82 -6.67
CA SER A 251 -17.09 -10.71 -6.94
C SER A 251 -16.49 -10.44 -8.31
N LEU A 252 -15.31 -9.80 -8.32
CA LEU A 252 -14.53 -9.58 -9.55
C LEU A 252 -13.71 -10.81 -9.96
N LYS A 253 -13.45 -10.97 -11.26
CA LYS A 253 -12.40 -11.88 -11.77
C LYS A 253 -11.03 -11.47 -11.23
N ASP A 254 -10.05 -12.36 -11.33
CA ASP A 254 -8.66 -12.03 -10.99
C ASP A 254 -8.03 -11.12 -12.06
N LEU A 255 -7.15 -10.23 -11.63
CA LEU A 255 -6.41 -9.32 -12.51
C LEU A 255 -5.31 -10.07 -13.26
N SER A 256 -5.16 -9.81 -14.55
CA SER A 256 -3.94 -10.14 -15.27
C SER A 256 -3.60 -9.08 -16.31
N LEU A 257 -2.50 -8.37 -16.06
CA LEU A 257 -1.84 -7.43 -16.95
C LEU A 257 -0.46 -7.93 -17.35
N ILE A 258 -0.17 -9.23 -17.14
CA ILE A 258 1.12 -9.85 -17.49
C ILE A 258 1.51 -9.53 -18.94
N PRO A 259 0.66 -9.73 -19.97
CA PRO A 259 1.04 -9.42 -21.36
C PRO A 259 1.24 -7.92 -21.64
N ARG A 260 0.86 -7.05 -20.69
CA ARG A 260 0.79 -5.60 -20.83
C ARG A 260 1.77 -4.86 -19.91
N ILE A 261 2.74 -5.56 -19.32
CA ILE A 261 3.77 -4.96 -18.46
C ILE A 261 4.50 -3.82 -19.18
N ARG A 262 4.76 -3.96 -20.50
CA ARG A 262 5.36 -2.87 -21.29
C ARG A 262 4.50 -1.61 -21.33
N GLU A 263 3.17 -1.75 -21.41
CA GLU A 263 2.26 -0.60 -21.39
C GLU A 263 2.26 0.09 -20.02
N LEU A 264 2.25 -0.69 -18.93
CA LEU A 264 2.37 -0.15 -17.57
C LEU A 264 3.69 0.58 -17.36
N ARG A 265 4.81 0.02 -17.87
CA ARG A 265 6.12 0.68 -17.84
C ARG A 265 6.09 2.02 -18.55
N ASN A 266 5.51 2.06 -19.76
CA ASN A 266 5.38 3.28 -20.54
C ASN A 266 4.44 4.31 -19.87
N ALA A 267 3.50 3.85 -19.05
CA ALA A 267 2.65 4.72 -18.23
C ALA A 267 3.38 5.25 -16.98
N GLY A 268 4.62 4.84 -16.70
CA GLY A 268 5.43 5.33 -15.58
C GLY A 268 5.46 4.43 -14.35
N ILE A 269 5.09 3.16 -14.47
CA ILE A 269 5.23 2.18 -13.37
C ILE A 269 6.66 1.62 -13.34
N ASP A 270 7.30 1.71 -12.17
CA ASP A 270 8.65 1.21 -11.90
C ASP A 270 8.66 -0.21 -11.32
N SER A 271 7.62 -0.57 -10.55
CA SER A 271 7.49 -1.89 -9.92
C SER A 271 6.16 -2.59 -10.23
N PHE A 272 6.28 -3.81 -10.72
CA PHE A 272 5.18 -4.68 -11.13
C PHE A 272 4.89 -5.70 -10.04
N LYS A 273 3.89 -5.40 -9.22
CA LYS A 273 3.56 -6.18 -8.04
C LYS A 273 2.60 -7.33 -8.35
N ILE A 274 2.96 -8.53 -7.93
CA ILE A 274 2.11 -9.72 -8.03
C ILE A 274 1.37 -9.91 -6.69
N GLU A 275 0.04 -10.08 -6.70
CA GLU A 275 -0.72 -10.40 -5.49
C GLU A 275 -0.78 -11.91 -5.26
N GLY A 276 -0.33 -12.38 -4.10
CA GLY A 276 -0.38 -13.82 -3.84
C GLY A 276 0.24 -14.35 -2.55
N ARG A 277 0.38 -13.57 -1.47
CA ARG A 277 1.06 -14.07 -0.24
C ARG A 277 0.39 -15.29 0.43
N MET A 278 -0.87 -15.58 0.15
CA MET A 278 -1.55 -16.78 0.65
C MET A 278 -1.59 -17.92 -0.39
N LYS A 279 -0.83 -17.79 -1.49
CA LYS A 279 -0.83 -18.75 -2.60
C LYS A 279 0.34 -19.73 -2.46
N ARG A 280 0.19 -20.88 -3.12
CA ARG A 280 1.20 -21.94 -3.11
C ARG A 280 2.46 -21.52 -3.89
N PRO A 281 3.63 -22.12 -3.60
CA PRO A 281 4.88 -21.80 -4.32
C PRO A 281 4.77 -21.91 -5.85
N GLU A 282 4.00 -22.86 -6.37
CA GLU A 282 3.81 -23.06 -7.82
C GLU A 282 3.14 -21.85 -8.48
N TYR A 283 2.18 -21.20 -7.80
CA TYR A 283 1.59 -19.95 -8.27
C TYR A 283 2.63 -18.86 -8.38
N VAL A 284 3.41 -18.70 -7.31
CA VAL A 284 4.37 -17.63 -7.15
C VAL A 284 5.45 -17.76 -8.21
N ALA A 285 5.96 -18.97 -8.44
CA ALA A 285 6.90 -19.24 -9.51
C ALA A 285 6.32 -18.93 -10.89
N ALA A 286 5.12 -19.45 -11.20
CA ALA A 286 4.49 -19.26 -12.50
C ALA A 286 4.23 -17.78 -12.82
N ALA A 287 3.64 -17.04 -11.88
CA ALA A 287 3.32 -15.64 -12.05
C ALA A 287 4.59 -14.79 -12.13
N THR A 288 5.59 -15.06 -11.28
CA THR A 288 6.88 -14.34 -11.32
C THR A 288 7.60 -14.56 -12.63
N TYR A 289 7.68 -15.81 -13.08
CA TYR A 289 8.35 -16.15 -14.33
C TYR A 289 7.65 -15.54 -15.55
N ALA A 290 6.31 -15.60 -15.59
CA ALA A 290 5.53 -14.96 -16.65
C ALA A 290 5.72 -13.42 -16.66
N CYS A 291 5.70 -12.77 -15.49
CA CYS A 291 6.00 -11.35 -15.39
C CYS A 291 7.43 -11.02 -15.85
N ARG A 292 8.42 -11.84 -15.45
CA ARG A 292 9.81 -11.67 -15.89
C ARG A 292 9.95 -11.76 -17.40
N LEU A 293 9.38 -12.79 -18.02
CA LEU A 293 9.39 -12.94 -19.47
C LEU A 293 8.79 -11.72 -20.17
N SER A 294 7.63 -11.24 -19.70
CA SER A 294 6.99 -10.07 -20.31
C SER A 294 7.78 -8.78 -20.10
N ALA A 295 8.34 -8.54 -18.91
CA ALA A 295 9.21 -7.40 -18.64
C ALA A 295 10.46 -7.40 -19.53
N ASP A 296 11.02 -8.58 -19.78
CA ASP A 296 12.17 -8.79 -20.69
C ASP A 296 11.80 -8.72 -22.18
N GLY A 297 10.52 -8.52 -22.53
CA GLY A 297 10.06 -8.52 -23.92
C GLY A 297 10.14 -9.90 -24.60
N LYS A 298 10.24 -10.98 -23.81
CA LYS A 298 10.30 -12.36 -24.32
C LYS A 298 8.88 -12.91 -24.56
N PRO A 299 8.70 -13.83 -25.53
CA PRO A 299 7.41 -14.48 -25.75
C PRO A 299 6.89 -15.21 -24.51
N LEU A 300 5.59 -15.09 -24.25
CA LEU A 300 4.91 -15.82 -23.18
C LEU A 300 4.45 -17.19 -23.71
N PRO A 301 4.93 -18.32 -23.14
CA PRO A 301 4.47 -19.64 -23.56
C PRO A 301 2.98 -19.82 -23.29
N ALA A 302 2.21 -20.28 -24.29
CA ALA A 302 0.77 -20.49 -24.15
C ALA A 302 0.43 -21.43 -22.99
N GLN A 303 1.19 -22.53 -22.85
CA GLN A 303 1.01 -23.48 -21.75
C GLN A 303 1.21 -22.86 -20.37
N LEU A 304 2.13 -21.89 -20.21
CA LEU A 304 2.35 -21.20 -18.94
C LEU A 304 1.14 -20.34 -18.56
N LEU A 305 0.54 -19.66 -19.53
CA LEU A 305 -0.66 -18.84 -19.31
C LEU A 305 -1.89 -19.71 -19.01
N GLU A 306 -2.02 -20.85 -19.68
CA GLU A 306 -3.05 -21.84 -19.43
C GLU A 306 -2.90 -22.47 -18.03
N ASP A 307 -1.69 -22.86 -17.64
CA ASP A 307 -1.40 -23.38 -16.30
C ASP A 307 -1.73 -22.32 -15.23
N LEU A 308 -1.37 -21.04 -15.44
CA LEU A 308 -1.76 -19.95 -14.55
C LEU A 308 -3.29 -19.78 -14.46
N HIS A 309 -3.99 -19.93 -15.58
CA HIS A 309 -5.45 -19.84 -15.63
C HIS A 309 -6.12 -20.97 -14.85
N HIS A 310 -5.66 -22.22 -15.01
CA HIS A 310 -6.22 -23.38 -14.34
C HIS A 310 -5.99 -23.37 -12.84
N VAL A 311 -4.79 -23.04 -12.40
CA VAL A 311 -4.50 -23.12 -10.97
C VAL A 311 -5.19 -21.96 -10.21
N PHE A 312 -5.47 -20.82 -10.87
CA PHE A 312 -5.80 -19.59 -10.14
C PHE A 312 -6.75 -18.56 -10.77
N SER A 313 -7.56 -18.88 -11.78
CA SER A 313 -8.59 -17.94 -12.25
C SER A 313 -9.98 -18.17 -11.63
N ARG A 314 -10.81 -17.11 -11.60
CA ARG A 314 -12.24 -17.15 -11.28
C ARG A 314 -13.01 -16.87 -12.56
N SER A 315 -13.45 -17.91 -13.28
CA SER A 315 -14.07 -17.69 -14.60
C SER A 315 -13.17 -16.85 -15.54
N GLY A 316 -11.85 -17.07 -15.46
CA GLY A 316 -10.85 -16.32 -16.22
C GLY A 316 -10.30 -15.05 -15.57
N PHE A 317 -9.52 -14.30 -16.37
CA PHE A 317 -8.87 -13.07 -15.96
C PHE A 317 -9.58 -11.84 -16.52
N THR A 318 -9.41 -10.71 -15.87
CA THR A 318 -9.80 -9.38 -16.35
C THR A 318 -8.56 -8.48 -16.44
N THR A 319 -8.55 -7.53 -17.38
CA THR A 319 -7.58 -6.42 -17.39
C THR A 319 -7.87 -5.39 -16.29
N GLY A 320 -8.94 -5.59 -15.51
CA GLY A 320 -9.31 -4.71 -14.42
C GLY A 320 -9.76 -3.36 -14.96
N TYR A 321 -9.07 -2.31 -14.54
CA TYR A 321 -9.41 -0.92 -14.85
C TYR A 321 -8.46 -0.29 -15.89
N ALA A 322 -7.43 -1.01 -16.33
CA ALA A 322 -6.38 -0.50 -17.20
C ALA A 322 -6.91 0.16 -18.48
N ASP A 323 -8.00 -0.39 -19.03
CA ASP A 323 -8.64 0.08 -20.27
C ASP A 323 -9.72 1.15 -20.05
N GLY A 324 -10.01 1.54 -18.80
CA GLY A 324 -11.12 2.42 -18.46
C GLY A 324 -12.52 1.83 -18.71
N LYS A 325 -12.60 0.56 -19.10
CA LYS A 325 -13.87 -0.13 -19.40
C LYS A 325 -14.43 -0.80 -18.15
N LEU A 326 -15.50 -0.22 -17.62
CA LEU A 326 -16.25 -0.80 -16.50
C LEU A 326 -17.39 -1.67 -17.03
N GLY A 327 -17.74 -2.74 -16.30
CA GLY A 327 -18.95 -3.49 -16.59
C GLY A 327 -18.92 -4.94 -16.12
N ARG A 328 -19.94 -5.68 -16.59
CA ARG A 328 -20.25 -7.05 -16.17
C ARG A 328 -19.10 -8.04 -16.42
N GLU A 329 -18.30 -7.83 -17.47
CA GLU A 329 -17.19 -8.73 -17.82
C GLU A 329 -16.08 -8.79 -16.77
N MET A 330 -16.01 -7.80 -15.89
CA MET A 330 -15.07 -7.79 -14.77
C MET A 330 -15.51 -8.73 -13.63
N PHE A 331 -16.75 -9.19 -13.60
CA PHE A 331 -17.30 -10.02 -12.53
C PHE A 331 -17.18 -11.51 -12.84
N GLY A 332 -16.93 -12.31 -11.80
CA GLY A 332 -16.75 -13.74 -11.95
C GLY A 332 -16.74 -14.47 -10.61
N THR A 333 -17.07 -15.76 -10.69
CA THR A 333 -17.04 -16.69 -9.56
C THR A 333 -16.03 -17.79 -9.81
N ARG A 334 -15.61 -18.49 -8.76
CA ARG A 334 -14.79 -19.69 -8.92
C ARG A 334 -15.70 -20.89 -9.16
N SER A 335 -15.45 -21.66 -10.21
CA SER A 335 -16.17 -22.88 -10.53
C SER A 335 -15.53 -24.10 -9.82
N ARG A 336 -16.23 -25.25 -9.79
CA ARG A 336 -15.65 -26.52 -9.31
C ARG A 336 -14.63 -27.10 -10.30
N GLU A 337 -14.82 -26.87 -11.59
CA GLU A 337 -13.92 -27.30 -12.66
C GLU A 337 -12.55 -26.60 -12.56
N ASP A 338 -12.55 -25.31 -12.17
CA ASP A 338 -11.33 -24.53 -11.88
C ASP A 338 -10.48 -25.16 -10.76
N VAL A 339 -11.08 -25.96 -9.87
CA VAL A 339 -10.37 -26.62 -8.76
C VAL A 339 -9.77 -27.96 -9.20
N ALA A 340 -10.45 -28.71 -10.07
CA ALA A 340 -10.03 -30.03 -10.52
C ALA A 340 -8.86 -29.97 -11.51
N ALA A 341 -8.77 -28.93 -12.35
CA ALA A 341 -7.70 -28.76 -13.34
C ALA A 341 -6.34 -28.33 -12.74
N ALA A 342 -6.29 -27.99 -11.45
CA ALA A 342 -5.11 -27.41 -10.81
C ALA A 342 -3.97 -28.41 -10.57
N GLU A 343 -4.26 -29.70 -10.38
CA GLU A 343 -3.29 -30.68 -9.89
C GLU A 343 -2.20 -31.06 -10.93
N PRO A 344 -2.53 -31.38 -12.20
CA PRO A 344 -1.51 -31.66 -13.23
C PRO A 344 -0.62 -30.46 -13.55
N ALA A 345 -1.20 -29.25 -13.52
CA ALA A 345 -0.46 -28.00 -13.76
C ALA A 345 0.58 -27.75 -12.67
N CYS A 346 0.28 -28.05 -11.41
CA CYS A 346 1.23 -27.86 -10.30
C CYS A 346 2.54 -28.64 -10.51
N HIS A 347 2.50 -29.88 -11.03
CA HIS A 347 3.72 -30.65 -11.27
C HIS A 347 4.65 -29.98 -12.29
N ARG A 348 4.10 -29.44 -13.38
CA ARG A 348 4.90 -28.70 -14.39
C ARG A 348 5.48 -27.42 -13.82
N LEU A 349 4.68 -26.66 -13.07
CA LEU A 349 5.09 -25.38 -12.50
C LEU A 349 6.20 -25.53 -11.45
N ARG A 350 6.30 -26.69 -10.78
CA ARG A 350 7.44 -27.00 -9.88
C ARG A 350 8.79 -27.00 -10.57
N GLU A 351 8.85 -27.36 -11.85
CA GLU A 351 10.11 -27.36 -12.59
C GLU A 351 10.70 -25.95 -12.75
N LEU A 352 9.86 -24.90 -12.69
CA LEU A 352 10.30 -23.51 -12.84
C LEU A 352 11.26 -23.05 -11.74
N TYR A 353 11.21 -23.66 -10.55
CA TYR A 353 12.01 -23.24 -9.39
C TYR A 353 12.77 -24.38 -8.71
N ARG A 354 12.79 -25.57 -9.33
CA ARG A 354 13.54 -26.73 -8.83
C ARG A 354 15.05 -26.47 -8.81
N ARG A 355 15.58 -25.87 -9.87
CA ARG A 355 17.01 -25.57 -10.02
C ARG A 355 17.33 -24.17 -9.51
N GLU A 356 18.57 -23.97 -9.09
CA GLU A 356 19.07 -22.64 -8.74
C GLU A 356 19.07 -21.73 -9.96
N LEU A 357 18.72 -20.46 -9.76
CA LEU A 357 18.80 -19.43 -10.80
C LEU A 357 20.08 -18.64 -10.61
N SER A 358 21.07 -18.92 -11.46
CA SER A 358 22.34 -18.19 -11.46
C SER A 358 22.17 -16.80 -12.08
N ARG A 359 21.76 -15.82 -11.25
CA ARG A 359 21.40 -14.47 -11.67
C ARG A 359 22.44 -13.39 -11.36
N VAL A 360 23.44 -13.70 -10.54
CA VAL A 360 24.47 -12.72 -10.13
C VAL A 360 25.69 -12.86 -11.05
N PRO A 361 25.93 -11.91 -11.99
CA PRO A 361 27.11 -11.97 -12.85
C PRO A 361 28.38 -11.72 -12.02
N VAL A 362 29.41 -12.53 -12.26
CA VAL A 362 30.72 -12.37 -11.62
C VAL A 362 31.84 -12.37 -12.64
N LYS A 363 32.82 -11.51 -12.40
CA LYS A 363 34.09 -11.44 -13.13
C LYS A 363 35.13 -12.23 -12.34
N LEU A 364 35.76 -13.21 -12.99
CA LEU A 364 36.79 -14.04 -12.41
C LEU A 364 38.14 -13.67 -13.02
N GLU A 365 39.14 -13.46 -12.17
CA GLU A 365 40.51 -13.16 -12.59
C GLU A 365 41.47 -14.16 -11.94
N LEU A 366 42.10 -14.99 -12.77
CA LEU A 366 43.06 -16.00 -12.35
C LEU A 366 44.49 -15.52 -12.64
N THR A 367 45.37 -15.60 -11.65
CA THR A 367 46.80 -15.33 -11.81
C THR A 367 47.63 -16.58 -11.48
N VAL A 368 48.47 -17.01 -12.42
CA VAL A 368 49.38 -18.15 -12.30
C VAL A 368 50.79 -17.71 -12.66
N GLN A 369 51.68 -17.68 -11.68
CA GLN A 369 53.08 -17.25 -11.84
C GLN A 369 54.04 -18.21 -11.12
N ALA A 370 55.24 -18.39 -11.68
CA ALA A 370 56.24 -19.27 -11.09
C ALA A 370 56.66 -18.74 -9.71
N GLY A 371 56.75 -19.63 -8.71
CA GLY A 371 57.18 -19.27 -7.36
C GLY A 371 56.15 -18.48 -6.53
N VAL A 372 54.96 -18.19 -7.08
CA VAL A 372 53.86 -17.53 -6.36
C VAL A 372 52.67 -18.49 -6.26
N PRO A 373 51.97 -18.56 -5.11
CA PRO A 373 50.74 -19.34 -5.02
C PRO A 373 49.69 -18.85 -6.03
N ILE A 374 48.87 -19.77 -6.54
CA ILE A 374 47.84 -19.46 -7.54
C ILE A 374 46.75 -18.61 -6.88
N GLN A 375 46.35 -17.53 -7.54
CA GLN A 375 45.37 -16.59 -7.00
C GLN A 375 44.16 -16.52 -7.92
N LEU A 376 42.97 -16.57 -7.33
CA LEU A 376 41.70 -16.34 -8.02
C LEU A 376 40.94 -15.22 -7.30
N THR A 377 40.56 -14.21 -8.05
CA THR A 377 39.72 -13.10 -7.59
C THR A 377 38.35 -13.19 -8.24
N ALA A 378 37.28 -12.94 -7.48
CA ALA A 378 35.93 -12.81 -8.00
C ALA A 378 35.35 -11.45 -7.62
N ALA A 379 34.77 -10.73 -8.58
CA ALA A 379 34.10 -9.46 -8.37
C ALA A 379 32.68 -9.48 -8.92
N ASP A 380 31.71 -8.93 -8.18
CA ASP A 380 30.32 -8.80 -8.62
C ASP A 380 29.95 -7.36 -9.02
N SER A 381 28.71 -7.17 -9.50
CA SER A 381 28.19 -5.86 -9.91
C SER A 381 27.86 -4.92 -8.75
N ASP A 382 27.76 -5.44 -7.52
CA ASP A 382 27.47 -4.66 -6.31
C ASP A 382 28.75 -4.12 -5.64
N GLY A 383 29.92 -4.43 -6.22
CA GLY A 383 31.23 -3.95 -5.77
C GLY A 383 31.94 -4.87 -4.76
N HIS A 384 31.40 -6.06 -4.49
CA HIS A 384 32.08 -7.02 -3.63
C HIS A 384 33.22 -7.69 -4.39
N VAL A 385 34.36 -7.86 -3.72
CA VAL A 385 35.56 -8.51 -4.26
C VAL A 385 36.07 -9.54 -3.26
N ALA A 386 36.10 -10.80 -3.69
CA ALA A 386 36.63 -11.91 -2.90
C ALA A 386 37.91 -12.45 -3.55
N LYS A 387 38.83 -12.94 -2.72
CA LYS A 387 40.09 -13.56 -3.17
C LYS A 387 40.27 -14.92 -2.52
N SER A 388 40.74 -15.90 -3.30
CA SER A 388 41.21 -17.21 -2.83
C SER A 388 42.62 -17.46 -3.35
N ILE A 389 43.44 -18.12 -2.53
CA ILE A 389 44.87 -18.35 -2.77
C ILE A 389 45.15 -19.84 -2.50
N SER A 390 45.91 -20.49 -3.37
CA SER A 390 46.20 -21.92 -3.20
C SER A 390 47.31 -22.17 -2.18
N ASP A 391 47.27 -23.32 -1.49
CA ASP A 391 48.37 -23.75 -0.61
C ASP A 391 49.60 -24.27 -1.37
N SER A 392 49.46 -24.47 -2.68
CA SER A 392 50.48 -25.01 -3.57
C SER A 392 50.93 -24.00 -4.61
N PHE A 393 52.16 -24.14 -5.09
CA PHE A 393 52.70 -23.38 -6.20
C PHE A 393 52.40 -24.08 -7.54
N PRO A 394 52.23 -23.34 -8.65
CA PRO A 394 52.17 -23.94 -9.97
C PRO A 394 53.49 -24.65 -10.28
N GLN A 395 53.41 -25.83 -10.90
CA GLN A 395 54.56 -26.69 -11.18
C GLN A 395 54.95 -26.55 -12.66
N PRO A 396 56.23 -26.70 -13.04
CA PRO A 396 56.61 -26.84 -14.44
C PRO A 396 55.82 -27.96 -15.12
N ALA A 397 55.28 -27.70 -16.30
CA ALA A 397 54.48 -28.66 -17.04
C ALA A 397 55.34 -29.83 -17.54
N LYS A 398 54.92 -31.07 -17.24
CA LYS A 398 55.60 -32.29 -17.69
C LYS A 398 55.22 -32.72 -19.12
N GLU A 399 53.99 -32.43 -19.54
CA GLU A 399 53.48 -32.78 -20.88
C GLU A 399 52.88 -31.57 -21.59
N ARG A 400 51.85 -30.94 -20.98
CA ARG A 400 51.15 -29.77 -21.53
C ARG A 400 51.00 -28.66 -20.49
N PRO A 401 51.34 -27.40 -20.85
CA PRO A 401 51.10 -26.27 -19.97
C PRO A 401 49.60 -25.98 -19.81
N VAL A 402 49.24 -25.29 -18.74
CA VAL A 402 47.87 -24.81 -18.51
C VAL A 402 47.50 -23.78 -19.57
N THR A 403 46.31 -23.91 -20.16
CA THR A 403 45.81 -22.98 -21.17
C THR A 403 44.66 -22.14 -20.61
N GLU A 404 44.40 -21.00 -21.24
CA GLU A 404 43.28 -20.15 -20.86
C GLU A 404 41.92 -20.88 -21.03
N ASP A 405 41.73 -21.61 -22.12
CA ASP A 405 40.50 -22.38 -22.37
C ASP A 405 40.23 -23.42 -21.29
N PHE A 406 41.28 -24.13 -20.85
CA PHE A 406 41.19 -25.09 -19.75
C PHE A 406 40.76 -24.42 -18.44
N CYS A 407 41.36 -23.27 -18.11
CA CYS A 407 40.97 -22.49 -16.94
C CYS A 407 39.52 -22.02 -17.03
N LYS A 408 39.11 -21.46 -18.19
CA LYS A 408 37.73 -21.00 -18.44
C LYS A 408 36.71 -22.12 -18.26
N GLU A 409 36.99 -23.31 -18.79
CA GLU A 409 36.09 -24.47 -18.67
C GLU A 409 35.83 -24.85 -17.20
N HIS A 410 36.88 -24.85 -16.36
CA HIS A 410 36.77 -25.26 -14.96
C HIS A 410 36.22 -24.14 -14.06
N LEU A 411 36.65 -22.90 -14.28
CA LEU A 411 36.19 -21.75 -13.51
C LEU A 411 34.75 -21.37 -13.85
N GLY A 412 34.29 -21.58 -15.09
CA GLY A 412 32.94 -21.28 -15.54
C GLY A 412 31.85 -22.22 -15.02
N LYS A 413 32.21 -23.36 -14.42
CA LYS A 413 31.25 -24.35 -13.88
C LYS A 413 30.68 -23.89 -12.51
N THR A 414 29.84 -22.87 -12.49
CA THR A 414 29.24 -22.26 -11.29
C THR A 414 27.86 -22.84 -10.89
N GLY A 415 27.46 -23.97 -11.49
CA GLY A 415 26.15 -24.58 -11.25
C GLY A 415 25.87 -24.88 -9.77
N GLY A 416 24.62 -24.65 -9.35
CA GLY A 416 24.19 -24.78 -7.96
C GLY A 416 24.50 -23.57 -7.08
N THR A 417 25.16 -22.55 -7.62
CA THR A 417 25.40 -21.25 -6.95
C THR A 417 24.54 -20.16 -7.59
N PRO A 418 24.29 -19.04 -6.89
CA PRO A 418 23.58 -17.90 -7.48
C PRO A 418 24.39 -17.15 -8.54
N PHE A 419 25.65 -17.53 -8.75
CA PHE A 419 26.59 -16.81 -9.61
C PHE A 419 26.66 -17.37 -11.03
N THR A 420 26.75 -16.47 -12.00
CA THR A 420 27.06 -16.78 -13.40
C THR A 420 28.40 -16.14 -13.76
N ALA A 421 29.34 -16.93 -14.25
CA ALA A 421 30.62 -16.40 -14.72
C ALA A 421 30.41 -15.59 -16.01
N GLU A 422 30.41 -14.27 -15.89
CA GLU A 422 30.21 -13.34 -17.01
C GLU A 422 31.50 -13.16 -17.80
N THR A 423 32.61 -12.98 -17.09
CA THR A 423 33.93 -12.84 -17.69
C THR A 423 34.96 -13.64 -16.89
N ILE A 424 35.88 -14.30 -17.59
CA ILE A 424 36.98 -15.04 -16.99
C ILE A 424 38.27 -14.60 -17.68
N GLN A 425 39.13 -13.91 -16.94
CA GLN A 425 40.44 -13.44 -17.39
C GLN A 425 41.52 -14.29 -16.74
N CYS A 426 42.49 -14.76 -17.52
CA CYS A 426 43.58 -15.59 -17.04
C CYS A 426 44.93 -14.96 -17.38
N HIS A 427 45.74 -14.69 -16.35
CA HIS A 427 47.12 -14.24 -16.46
C HIS A 427 48.05 -15.43 -16.16
N LEU A 428 48.49 -16.10 -17.22
CA LEU A 428 49.24 -17.36 -17.15
C LEU A 428 50.70 -17.14 -17.57
N ALA A 429 51.65 -17.49 -16.71
CA ALA A 429 53.06 -17.57 -17.10
C ALA A 429 53.38 -18.87 -17.85
N ASP A 430 54.32 -18.79 -18.80
CA ASP A 430 54.65 -19.87 -19.72
C ASP A 430 55.18 -21.14 -19.03
N GLY A 431 54.82 -22.30 -19.57
CA GLY A 431 55.39 -23.59 -19.16
C GLY A 431 54.92 -24.11 -17.80
N LEU A 432 53.89 -23.52 -17.19
CA LEU A 432 53.35 -23.95 -15.89
C LEU A 432 52.15 -24.90 -16.03
N SER A 433 51.92 -25.70 -15.00
CA SER A 433 50.80 -26.62 -14.86
C SER A 433 50.07 -26.38 -13.54
N VAL A 434 48.73 -26.48 -13.60
CA VAL A 434 47.85 -26.31 -12.45
C VAL A 434 46.91 -27.52 -12.37
N PRO A 435 46.85 -28.22 -11.22
CA PRO A 435 45.89 -29.31 -11.04
C PRO A 435 44.44 -28.80 -11.07
N VAL A 436 43.55 -29.54 -11.76
CA VAL A 436 42.09 -29.25 -11.80
C VAL A 436 41.49 -29.13 -10.41
N SER A 437 41.94 -29.96 -9.47
CA SER A 437 41.48 -29.94 -8.07
C SER A 437 41.74 -28.59 -7.40
N VAL A 438 42.85 -27.93 -7.74
CA VAL A 438 43.19 -26.59 -7.22
C VAL A 438 42.26 -25.55 -7.82
N LEU A 439 42.06 -25.53 -9.15
CA LEU A 439 41.13 -24.59 -9.79
C LEU A 439 39.70 -24.74 -9.25
N ASN A 440 39.21 -25.97 -9.10
CA ASN A 440 37.88 -26.25 -8.57
C ASN A 440 37.75 -25.83 -7.10
N ARG A 441 38.80 -26.00 -6.29
CA ARG A 441 38.83 -25.56 -4.90
C ARG A 441 38.81 -24.03 -4.80
N LEU A 442 39.73 -23.35 -5.49
CA LEU A 442 39.82 -21.89 -5.52
C LEU A 442 38.49 -21.26 -5.94
N ARG A 443 37.87 -21.80 -6.99
CA ARG A 443 36.55 -21.37 -7.45
C ARG A 443 35.47 -21.52 -6.38
N ARG A 444 35.41 -22.66 -5.68
CA ARG A 444 34.41 -22.87 -4.62
C ARG A 444 34.61 -21.90 -3.46
N GLU A 445 35.85 -21.72 -3.03
CA GLU A 445 36.19 -20.82 -1.92
C GLU A 445 35.92 -19.37 -2.26
N VAL A 446 36.36 -18.88 -3.44
CA VAL A 446 36.16 -17.48 -3.83
C VAL A 446 34.69 -17.14 -3.96
N LEU A 447 33.87 -18.05 -4.50
CA LEU A 447 32.42 -17.85 -4.61
C LEU A 447 31.72 -17.92 -3.25
N ALA A 448 32.17 -18.80 -2.34
CA ALA A 448 31.64 -18.87 -0.98
C ALA A 448 31.96 -17.59 -0.17
N HIS A 449 33.20 -17.08 -0.28
CA HIS A 449 33.57 -15.80 0.32
C HIS A 449 32.75 -14.64 -0.25
N LEU A 450 32.57 -14.61 -1.58
CA LEU A 450 31.75 -13.59 -2.23
C LEU A 450 30.29 -13.65 -1.75
N GLN A 451 29.73 -14.86 -1.61
CA GLN A 451 28.39 -15.07 -1.07
C GLN A 451 28.25 -14.54 0.36
N GLN A 452 29.23 -14.81 1.24
CA GLN A 452 29.23 -14.31 2.61
C GLN A 452 29.31 -12.78 2.65
N MET A 453 30.12 -12.14 1.80
CA MET A 453 30.18 -10.68 1.72
C MET A 453 28.83 -10.08 1.31
N ARG A 454 28.10 -10.72 0.40
CA ARG A 454 26.77 -10.27 -0.05
C ARG A 454 25.68 -10.35 1.02
N GLN A 455 25.82 -11.24 2.02
CA GLN A 455 24.94 -11.30 3.20
C GLN A 455 25.20 -10.12 4.15
N GLN A 456 26.45 -9.63 4.21
CA GLN A 456 26.85 -8.60 5.15
C GLN A 456 26.48 -7.22 4.63
N ARG A 457 25.27 -6.77 4.96
CA ARG A 457 24.85 -5.38 4.77
C ARG A 457 24.86 -4.62 6.08
N GLN A 458 25.08 -3.31 5.98
CA GLN A 458 25.07 -2.43 7.15
C GLN A 458 23.65 -2.30 7.69
N ALA A 459 23.48 -2.53 9.00
CA ALA A 459 22.23 -2.30 9.69
C ALA A 459 21.77 -0.84 9.56
N ILE A 460 20.45 -0.64 9.48
CA ILE A 460 19.83 0.68 9.43
C ILE A 460 19.81 1.23 10.86
N PRO A 461 20.34 2.45 11.10
CA PRO A 461 20.33 3.03 12.44
C PRO A 461 18.91 3.19 12.98
N PHE A 462 18.69 2.72 14.21
CA PHE A 462 17.45 2.91 14.95
C PHE A 462 17.73 3.77 16.18
N ALA A 463 17.23 4.99 16.18
CA ALA A 463 17.41 5.98 17.23
C ALA A 463 16.68 5.55 18.52
N SER A 464 17.22 5.94 19.67
CA SER A 464 16.55 5.81 20.96
C SER A 464 16.10 7.19 21.41
N VAL A 465 14.93 7.61 20.92
CA VAL A 465 14.36 8.95 21.11
C VAL A 465 12.99 8.82 21.78
N SER A 466 12.63 9.79 22.62
CA SER A 466 11.30 9.84 23.22
C SER A 466 10.29 10.35 22.21
N TYR A 467 9.16 9.66 22.09
CA TYR A 467 8.01 10.13 21.32
C TYR A 467 6.83 10.28 22.28
N GLU A 468 6.44 11.53 22.53
CA GLU A 468 5.36 11.84 23.46
C GLU A 468 4.20 12.47 22.70
N VAL A 469 3.01 11.90 22.89
CA VAL A 469 1.77 12.52 22.42
C VAL A 469 1.08 13.18 23.62
N PRO A 470 0.74 14.48 23.56
CA PRO A 470 0.08 15.15 24.67
C PRO A 470 -1.28 14.50 24.99
N PRO A 471 -1.78 14.56 26.23
CA PRO A 471 -3.11 14.04 26.54
C PRO A 471 -4.21 14.88 25.88
N HIS A 472 -5.29 14.21 25.46
CA HIS A 472 -6.48 14.87 24.93
C HIS A 472 -7.39 15.37 26.07
N ARG A 473 -8.08 16.50 25.84
CA ARG A 473 -9.17 16.99 26.69
C ARG A 473 -10.36 17.31 25.81
N ALA A 474 -11.39 16.48 25.92
CA ALA A 474 -12.60 16.62 25.12
C ALA A 474 -13.37 17.90 25.48
N SER A 475 -14.12 18.42 24.50
CA SER A 475 -15.10 19.47 24.70
C SER A 475 -16.13 19.12 25.80
N PRO A 476 -16.54 20.10 26.64
CA PRO A 476 -17.54 19.87 27.69
C PRO A 476 -18.95 19.58 27.16
N LYS A 477 -19.19 19.88 25.88
CA LYS A 477 -20.44 19.57 25.16
C LYS A 477 -20.09 18.81 23.91
N LEU A 478 -21.01 17.98 23.43
CA LEU A 478 -20.89 17.25 22.16
C LEU A 478 -21.72 17.98 21.08
N PRO A 479 -21.20 19.03 20.43
CA PRO A 479 -21.88 19.65 19.29
C PRO A 479 -22.12 18.62 18.20
N LEU A 480 -23.29 18.70 17.56
CA LEU A 480 -23.64 17.85 16.44
C LEU A 480 -23.32 18.54 15.12
N ARG A 481 -22.82 17.77 14.16
CA ARG A 481 -22.63 18.12 12.75
C ARG A 481 -23.47 17.19 11.90
N ALA A 482 -23.91 17.65 10.74
CA ALA A 482 -24.72 16.81 9.85
C ALA A 482 -24.17 16.80 8.43
N ARG A 483 -24.03 15.62 7.83
CA ARG A 483 -23.71 15.46 6.41
C ARG A 483 -24.96 15.08 5.65
N PHE A 484 -25.26 15.77 4.56
CA PHE A 484 -26.39 15.51 3.68
C PHE A 484 -25.92 15.08 2.29
N PRO A 485 -26.66 14.20 1.60
CA PRO A 485 -26.32 13.75 0.25
C PRO A 485 -26.71 14.74 -0.85
N ASP A 486 -27.50 15.76 -0.52
CA ASP A 486 -28.11 16.72 -1.42
C ASP A 486 -28.45 18.02 -0.66
N ALA A 487 -29.06 18.99 -1.34
CA ALA A 487 -29.45 20.29 -0.78
C ALA A 487 -30.75 20.26 0.05
N GLY A 488 -31.41 19.11 0.18
CA GLY A 488 -32.64 18.91 0.94
C GLY A 488 -32.40 18.90 2.45
N ILE A 489 -31.96 20.04 3.00
CA ILE A 489 -31.60 20.22 4.41
C ILE A 489 -32.81 20.81 5.17
N PRO A 490 -33.33 20.09 6.18
CA PRO A 490 -34.44 20.57 7.01
C PRO A 490 -33.99 21.67 7.99
N GLU A 491 -34.91 22.50 8.46
CA GLU A 491 -34.60 23.65 9.34
C GLU A 491 -34.02 23.22 10.69
N GLU A 492 -34.35 22.03 11.20
CA GLU A 492 -33.78 21.51 12.44
C GLU A 492 -32.26 21.38 12.40
N ALA A 493 -31.67 21.27 11.20
CA ALA A 493 -30.22 21.24 11.03
C ALA A 493 -29.54 22.59 11.33
N LEU A 494 -30.30 23.69 11.53
CA LEU A 494 -29.74 24.97 11.98
C LEU A 494 -29.15 24.89 13.40
N GLN A 495 -29.53 23.87 14.17
CA GLN A 495 -28.93 23.57 15.48
C GLN A 495 -27.58 22.83 15.35
N CYS A 496 -27.23 22.31 14.16
CA CYS A 496 -25.92 21.71 13.92
C CYS A 496 -24.85 22.80 13.83
N SER A 497 -23.68 22.52 14.38
CA SER A 497 -22.51 23.39 14.29
C SER A 497 -22.00 23.57 12.85
N SER A 498 -22.22 22.56 11.99
CA SER A 498 -22.00 22.65 10.55
C SER A 498 -22.89 21.65 9.80
N VAL A 499 -23.15 21.96 8.53
CA VAL A 499 -23.76 21.05 7.56
C VAL A 499 -22.79 20.81 6.41
N THR A 500 -22.50 19.55 6.12
CA THR A 500 -21.63 19.13 5.02
C THR A 500 -22.48 18.68 3.84
N VAL A 501 -22.23 19.21 2.66
CA VAL A 501 -22.97 18.92 1.41
C VAL A 501 -22.01 18.58 0.26
N PRO A 502 -22.47 17.93 -0.82
CA PRO A 502 -21.62 17.64 -1.98
C PRO A 502 -20.90 18.89 -2.53
N TYR A 503 -19.61 18.78 -2.83
CA TYR A 503 -18.81 19.89 -3.38
C TYR A 503 -19.32 20.42 -4.74
N ASP A 504 -20.06 19.59 -5.49
CA ASP A 504 -20.55 19.86 -6.83
C ASP A 504 -21.97 20.43 -6.86
N LEU A 505 -22.54 20.80 -5.70
CA LEU A 505 -23.78 21.55 -5.68
C LEU A 505 -23.60 22.91 -6.38
N PRO A 506 -24.62 23.38 -7.14
CA PRO A 506 -24.57 24.69 -7.77
C PRO A 506 -24.32 25.80 -6.76
N LEU A 507 -23.48 26.77 -7.12
CA LEU A 507 -23.12 27.87 -6.24
C LEU A 507 -24.34 28.67 -5.72
N SER A 508 -25.37 28.85 -6.55
CA SER A 508 -26.62 29.48 -6.15
C SER A 508 -27.32 28.75 -5.00
N VAL A 509 -27.29 27.42 -5.01
CA VAL A 509 -27.85 26.57 -3.95
C VAL A 509 -27.01 26.69 -2.67
N LEU A 510 -25.68 26.70 -2.79
CA LEU A 510 -24.80 26.92 -1.64
C LEU A 510 -25.04 28.30 -0.99
N GLN A 511 -25.23 29.33 -1.81
CA GLN A 511 -25.56 30.68 -1.36
C GLN A 511 -26.93 30.74 -0.67
N GLU A 512 -27.92 30.01 -1.17
CA GLU A 512 -29.25 29.88 -0.54
C GLU A 512 -29.14 29.19 0.83
N LEU A 513 -28.38 28.11 0.94
CA LEU A 513 -28.15 27.46 2.24
C LEU A 513 -27.48 28.41 3.24
N ARG A 514 -26.49 29.18 2.79
CA ARG A 514 -25.84 30.19 3.63
C ARG A 514 -26.81 31.32 4.03
N SER A 515 -27.66 31.80 3.12
CA SER A 515 -28.64 32.86 3.43
C SER A 515 -29.73 32.40 4.42
N ARG A 516 -30.02 31.10 4.45
CA ARG A 516 -30.87 30.45 5.46
C ARG A 516 -30.20 30.30 6.83
N GLY A 517 -28.91 30.62 6.96
CA GLY A 517 -28.16 30.61 8.23
C GLY A 517 -27.31 29.37 8.49
N PHE A 518 -27.17 28.46 7.51
CA PHE A 518 -26.33 27.27 7.68
C PHE A 518 -24.83 27.59 7.58
N THR A 519 -24.04 26.96 8.45
CA THR A 519 -22.57 26.88 8.27
C THR A 519 -22.25 25.71 7.34
N VAL A 520 -22.02 26.02 6.06
CA VAL A 520 -21.91 25.02 4.98
C VAL A 520 -20.46 24.62 4.72
N TRP A 521 -20.18 23.31 4.76
CA TRP A 521 -18.91 22.70 4.35
C TRP A 521 -19.10 21.85 3.09
N LEU A 522 -18.04 21.74 2.28
CA LEU A 522 -18.08 20.97 1.03
C LEU A 522 -17.45 19.59 1.21
N GLU A 523 -18.20 18.53 0.91
CA GLU A 523 -17.70 17.17 0.91
C GLU A 523 -16.90 16.89 -0.35
N MET A 524 -15.63 16.55 -0.20
CA MET A 524 -14.80 16.14 -1.31
C MET A 524 -15.05 14.67 -1.68
N PRO A 525 -14.94 14.32 -2.98
CA PRO A 525 -15.08 12.95 -3.41
C PRO A 525 -13.93 12.08 -2.85
N ARG A 526 -14.29 10.93 -2.30
CA ARG A 526 -13.29 9.97 -1.76
C ARG A 526 -12.46 9.30 -2.86
N GLY A 527 -12.99 9.20 -4.08
CA GLY A 527 -12.29 8.66 -5.24
C GLY A 527 -12.43 9.59 -6.45
N MET A 528 -11.35 10.27 -6.84
CA MET A 528 -11.34 11.21 -7.98
C MET A 528 -10.99 10.55 -9.30
N PHE A 529 -10.02 9.63 -9.32
CA PHE A 529 -9.59 8.84 -10.49
C PHE A 529 -9.61 9.62 -11.84
N GLY A 530 -8.64 10.51 -12.04
CA GLY A 530 -8.54 11.33 -13.27
C GLY A 530 -9.43 12.57 -13.29
N THR A 531 -10.27 12.79 -12.27
CA THR A 531 -11.11 14.00 -12.16
C THR A 531 -10.53 15.09 -11.25
N GLU A 532 -9.30 14.95 -10.76
CA GLU A 532 -8.67 15.91 -9.81
C GLU A 532 -8.80 17.36 -10.29
N GLU A 533 -8.50 17.62 -11.56
CA GLU A 533 -8.56 18.97 -12.15
C GLU A 533 -9.99 19.54 -12.21
N SER A 534 -10.99 18.68 -12.48
CA SER A 534 -12.40 19.10 -12.44
C SER A 534 -12.86 19.43 -11.02
N VAL A 535 -12.38 18.66 -10.03
CA VAL A 535 -12.65 18.91 -8.62
C VAL A 535 -11.98 20.21 -8.18
N ARG A 536 -10.72 20.43 -8.59
CA ARG A 536 -9.94 21.64 -8.33
C ARG A 536 -10.70 22.90 -8.77
N ARG A 537 -11.14 22.97 -10.03
CA ARG A 537 -11.87 24.13 -10.58
C ARG A 537 -13.17 24.42 -9.85
N THR A 538 -13.92 23.37 -9.51
CA THR A 538 -15.18 23.50 -8.76
C THR A 538 -14.91 24.09 -7.38
N LEU A 539 -13.88 23.60 -6.67
CA LEU A 539 -13.50 24.10 -5.35
C LEU A 539 -12.96 25.53 -5.40
N GLU A 540 -12.14 25.87 -6.40
CA GLU A 540 -11.66 27.26 -6.60
C GLU A 540 -12.83 28.23 -6.81
N THR A 541 -13.83 27.84 -7.60
CA THR A 541 -15.04 28.64 -7.83
C THR A 541 -15.83 28.86 -6.54
N ALA A 542 -16.02 27.80 -5.74
CA ALA A 542 -16.71 27.89 -4.46
C ALA A 542 -15.91 28.72 -3.44
N ALA A 543 -14.58 28.57 -3.40
CA ALA A 543 -13.68 29.29 -2.51
C ALA A 543 -13.65 30.80 -2.81
N ASN A 544 -13.66 31.18 -4.10
CA ASN A 544 -13.77 32.58 -4.53
C ASN A 544 -15.12 33.21 -4.11
N SER A 545 -16.13 32.38 -3.85
CA SER A 545 -17.43 32.80 -3.32
C SER A 545 -17.53 32.66 -1.80
N GLY A 546 -16.41 32.40 -1.13
CA GLY A 546 -16.28 32.35 0.32
C GLY A 546 -16.64 31.00 0.96
N PHE A 547 -16.80 29.91 0.22
CA PHE A 547 -16.94 28.55 0.78
C PHE A 547 -15.55 27.93 0.90
N ARG A 548 -14.94 27.96 2.09
CA ARG A 548 -13.53 27.59 2.28
C ARG A 548 -13.33 26.36 3.16
N GLU A 549 -14.40 25.80 3.69
CA GLU A 549 -14.42 24.66 4.59
C GLU A 549 -14.74 23.39 3.81
N VAL A 550 -13.85 22.39 3.89
CA VAL A 550 -14.04 21.12 3.19
C VAL A 550 -13.89 19.93 4.10
N TRP A 551 -14.72 18.92 3.87
CA TRP A 551 -14.57 17.59 4.45
C TRP A 551 -13.79 16.70 3.48
N ALA A 552 -12.69 16.12 3.93
CA ALA A 552 -11.80 15.29 3.10
C ALA A 552 -11.64 13.90 3.71
N GLY A 553 -12.11 12.88 2.99
CA GLY A 553 -12.10 11.49 3.45
C GLY A 553 -10.84 10.70 3.06
N THR A 554 -9.92 11.26 2.27
CA THR A 554 -8.71 10.57 1.81
C THR A 554 -7.52 11.53 1.74
N LEU A 555 -6.30 11.01 1.82
CA LEU A 555 -5.09 11.84 1.70
C LEU A 555 -5.04 12.60 0.35
N ASN A 556 -5.55 11.97 -0.71
CA ASN A 556 -5.75 12.59 -2.04
C ASN A 556 -6.55 13.90 -1.95
N SER A 557 -7.74 13.83 -1.34
CA SER A 557 -8.64 14.99 -1.21
C SER A 557 -8.10 16.02 -0.23
N ALA A 558 -7.55 15.57 0.89
CA ALA A 558 -7.00 16.46 1.92
C ALA A 558 -5.81 17.28 1.41
N GLN A 559 -4.90 16.66 0.64
CA GLN A 559 -3.78 17.38 0.02
C GLN A 559 -4.26 18.37 -1.04
N LEU A 560 -5.20 17.98 -1.91
CA LEU A 560 -5.77 18.90 -2.91
C LEU A 560 -6.36 20.15 -2.25
N ALA A 561 -7.13 19.98 -1.18
CA ALA A 561 -7.71 21.09 -0.43
C ALA A 561 -6.65 21.99 0.20
N LYS A 562 -5.58 21.40 0.74
CA LYS A 562 -4.45 22.14 1.32
C LYS A 562 -3.71 22.96 0.27
N GLU A 563 -3.45 22.39 -0.91
CA GLU A 563 -2.85 23.09 -2.06
C GLU A 563 -3.69 24.30 -2.50
N LEU A 564 -5.02 24.23 -2.33
CA LEU A 564 -5.95 25.32 -2.62
C LEU A 564 -6.12 26.33 -1.47
N GLY A 565 -5.43 26.14 -0.35
CA GLY A 565 -5.55 27.02 0.82
C GLY A 565 -6.94 26.97 1.48
N LEU A 566 -7.60 25.81 1.44
CA LEU A 566 -8.88 25.56 2.09
C LEU A 566 -8.67 25.01 3.51
N THR A 567 -9.66 25.22 4.36
CA THR A 567 -9.71 24.67 5.72
C THR A 567 -10.17 23.21 5.64
N VAL A 568 -9.31 22.29 6.06
CA VAL A 568 -9.53 20.84 5.88
C VAL A 568 -10.01 20.19 7.16
N TYR A 569 -11.16 19.53 7.09
CA TYR A 569 -11.75 18.71 8.14
C TYR A 569 -11.67 17.23 7.72
N GLY A 570 -11.01 16.41 8.54
CA GLY A 570 -10.74 15.01 8.24
C GLY A 570 -11.97 14.11 8.36
N GLY A 571 -12.19 13.26 7.36
CA GLY A 571 -13.28 12.30 7.35
C GLY A 571 -12.94 10.94 7.96
N PHE A 572 -13.96 10.16 8.36
CA PHE A 572 -13.79 8.85 9.00
C PHE A 572 -12.92 7.89 8.18
N SER A 573 -12.89 8.07 6.86
CA SER A 573 -12.17 7.20 5.93
C SER A 573 -10.67 7.52 5.77
N LEU A 574 -10.16 8.52 6.50
CA LEU A 574 -8.73 8.69 6.78
C LEU A 574 -8.19 7.62 7.73
N ASN A 575 -9.07 6.80 8.32
CA ASN A 575 -8.72 5.64 9.14
C ASN A 575 -7.85 5.98 10.36
N VAL A 576 -8.17 7.07 11.06
CA VAL A 576 -7.45 7.46 12.29
C VAL A 576 -7.80 6.49 13.42
N THR A 577 -6.83 5.72 13.89
CA THR A 577 -6.98 4.67 14.92
C THR A 577 -6.01 4.77 16.10
N ASN A 578 -5.07 5.71 16.07
CA ASN A 578 -4.04 5.87 17.10
C ASN A 578 -3.62 7.34 17.26
N SER A 579 -2.98 7.63 18.38
CA SER A 579 -2.52 8.95 18.83
C SER A 579 -1.42 9.53 17.94
N ALA A 580 -0.50 8.70 17.44
CA ALA A 580 0.55 9.13 16.52
C ALA A 580 -0.03 9.56 15.16
N ALA A 581 -1.10 8.91 14.68
CA ALA A 581 -1.78 9.32 13.47
C ALA A 581 -2.46 10.69 13.64
N LEU A 582 -3.09 10.94 14.80
CA LEU A 582 -3.63 12.26 15.12
C LEU A 582 -2.53 13.33 15.14
N HIS A 583 -1.36 13.01 15.70
CA HIS A 583 -0.20 13.90 15.71
C HIS A 583 0.22 14.26 14.28
N TRP A 584 0.43 13.24 13.44
CA TRP A 584 0.77 13.43 12.04
C TRP A 584 -0.26 14.29 11.29
N TYR A 585 -1.56 14.04 11.48
CA TYR A 585 -2.61 14.82 10.83
C TYR A 585 -2.71 16.26 11.35
N THR A 586 -2.27 16.51 12.58
CA THR A 586 -2.12 17.88 13.13
C THR A 586 -1.03 18.63 12.37
N GLU A 587 0.14 18.02 12.21
CA GLU A 587 1.25 18.60 11.45
C GLU A 587 0.94 18.72 9.96
N PHE A 588 0.16 17.77 9.42
CA PHE A 588 -0.33 17.84 8.06
C PHE A 588 -1.21 19.07 7.81
N GLY A 589 -1.90 19.56 8.85
CA GLY A 589 -2.70 20.79 8.83
C GLY A 589 -4.21 20.57 8.87
N LEU A 590 -4.70 19.45 9.41
CA LEU A 590 -6.13 19.27 9.63
C LEU A 590 -6.62 20.17 10.77
N THR A 591 -7.83 20.70 10.63
CA THR A 591 -8.50 21.49 11.68
C THR A 591 -9.11 20.58 12.75
N ASP A 592 -9.72 19.48 12.33
CA ASP A 592 -10.17 18.37 13.15
C ASP A 592 -10.31 17.10 12.31
N THR A 593 -10.69 15.97 12.92
CA THR A 593 -10.95 14.72 12.17
C THR A 593 -12.02 13.84 12.80
N GLU A 594 -12.79 13.14 11.97
CA GLU A 594 -13.57 11.98 12.41
C GLU A 594 -12.62 10.79 12.67
N LEU A 595 -12.85 10.04 13.75
CA LEU A 595 -12.13 8.80 14.02
C LEU A 595 -12.73 7.62 13.24
N SER A 596 -11.93 6.58 13.06
CA SER A 596 -12.40 5.32 12.48
C SER A 596 -13.52 4.71 13.35
N PHE A 597 -14.64 4.36 12.71
CA PHE A 597 -15.74 3.66 13.37
C PHE A 597 -15.44 2.18 13.67
N GLU A 598 -14.19 1.72 13.48
CA GLU A 598 -13.70 0.42 13.96
C GLU A 598 -13.23 0.45 15.42
N LEU A 599 -12.98 1.63 15.98
CA LEU A 599 -12.62 1.78 17.39
C LEU A 599 -13.80 1.49 18.31
N THR A 600 -13.52 0.93 19.48
CA THR A 600 -14.46 0.98 20.61
C THR A 600 -14.46 2.39 21.22
N LEU A 601 -15.52 2.75 21.97
CA LEU A 601 -15.55 4.03 22.72
C LEU A 601 -14.38 4.13 23.69
N ARG A 602 -14.02 3.02 24.35
CA ARG A 602 -12.85 2.98 25.24
C ARG A 602 -11.56 3.32 24.50
N GLN A 603 -11.35 2.75 23.32
CA GLN A 603 -10.16 3.03 22.51
C GLN A 603 -10.18 4.47 21.99
N ALA A 604 -11.31 4.96 21.48
CA ALA A 604 -11.45 6.33 21.00
C ALA A 604 -11.19 7.36 22.12
N ASN A 605 -11.65 7.11 23.34
CA ASN A 605 -11.44 7.98 24.50
C ASN A 605 -10.00 7.93 25.05
N ALA A 606 -9.26 6.87 24.77
CA ALA A 606 -7.88 6.70 25.24
C ALA A 606 -6.86 7.44 24.36
N LEU A 607 -7.25 7.88 23.15
CA LEU A 607 -6.36 8.56 22.24
C LEU A 607 -5.91 9.93 22.80
N GLY A 608 -4.60 10.20 22.73
CA GLY A 608 -3.98 11.50 22.99
C GLY A 608 -4.07 12.45 21.78
N GLU A 609 -3.24 13.47 21.79
CA GLU A 609 -3.15 14.61 20.87
C GLU A 609 -4.23 15.68 21.13
N LYS A 610 -3.98 16.92 20.68
CA LYS A 610 -4.89 18.07 20.83
C LYS A 610 -5.85 18.25 19.65
N LEU A 611 -5.59 17.61 18.51
CA LEU A 611 -6.47 17.69 17.34
C LEU A 611 -7.91 17.33 17.75
N PRO A 612 -8.89 18.23 17.54
CA PRO A 612 -10.26 17.90 17.85
C PRO A 612 -10.73 16.70 17.03
N ARG A 613 -11.57 15.87 17.62
CA ARG A 613 -12.00 14.63 16.98
C ARG A 613 -13.45 14.28 17.28
N GLY A 614 -14.07 13.58 16.34
CA GLY A 614 -15.47 13.18 16.47
C GLY A 614 -15.77 11.77 16.02
N LEU A 615 -16.99 11.35 16.33
CA LEU A 615 -17.53 10.04 15.97
C LEU A 615 -18.77 10.19 15.11
N VAL A 616 -18.98 9.24 14.20
CA VAL A 616 -20.28 9.08 13.54
C VAL A 616 -21.26 8.56 14.59
N VAL A 617 -22.28 9.35 14.94
CA VAL A 617 -23.28 9.00 15.96
C VAL A 617 -24.62 8.60 15.37
N TYR A 618 -24.85 8.90 14.08
CA TYR A 618 -25.99 8.39 13.32
C TYR A 618 -25.64 8.22 11.85
N GLY A 619 -26.26 7.25 11.19
CA GLY A 619 -26.29 7.14 9.73
C GLY A 619 -25.93 5.77 9.21
N ARG A 620 -26.20 5.50 7.94
CA ARG A 620 -25.75 4.27 7.29
C ARG A 620 -24.27 4.38 6.96
N LEU A 621 -23.44 3.61 7.65
CA LEU A 621 -21.99 3.60 7.41
C LEU A 621 -21.68 3.18 5.97
N ALA A 622 -20.79 3.91 5.29
CA ALA A 622 -20.27 3.54 3.99
C ALA A 622 -19.25 2.41 4.14
N LEU A 623 -19.68 1.17 3.85
CA LEU A 623 -18.90 -0.05 4.08
C LEU A 623 -17.90 -0.35 2.98
N MET A 624 -18.13 0.11 1.75
CA MET A 624 -17.23 -0.12 0.62
C MET A 624 -17.28 1.09 -0.29
N LEU A 625 -16.12 1.58 -0.73
CA LEU A 625 -16.00 2.46 -1.89
C LEU A 625 -15.69 1.59 -3.13
N THR A 626 -16.49 1.67 -4.18
CA THR A 626 -16.36 0.86 -5.40
C THR A 626 -16.29 1.76 -6.63
N ARG A 627 -15.35 1.48 -7.54
CA ARG A 627 -15.25 2.20 -8.82
C ARG A 627 -16.15 1.60 -9.89
N ASN A 628 -16.16 0.26 -10.03
CA ASN A 628 -17.19 -0.43 -10.81
C ASN A 628 -18.45 -0.58 -9.94
N CYS A 629 -19.54 0.11 -10.29
CA CYS A 629 -20.76 0.08 -9.49
C CYS A 629 -21.40 -1.32 -9.52
N PRO A 630 -21.64 -1.97 -8.36
CA PRO A 630 -22.19 -3.32 -8.33
C PRO A 630 -23.62 -3.42 -8.90
N LEU A 631 -24.39 -2.32 -8.87
CA LEU A 631 -25.73 -2.28 -9.41
C LEU A 631 -25.78 -2.17 -10.94
N ALA A 632 -24.71 -1.66 -11.57
CA ALA A 632 -24.64 -1.51 -13.02
C ALA A 632 -24.64 -2.88 -13.73
N ASN A 633 -24.35 -3.97 -13.02
CA ASN A 633 -24.44 -5.33 -13.56
C ASN A 633 -25.86 -5.76 -13.96
N GLY A 634 -26.89 -5.14 -13.38
CA GLY A 634 -28.29 -5.49 -13.62
C GLY A 634 -28.92 -4.86 -14.87
N GLY A 635 -28.14 -4.12 -15.67
CA GLY A 635 -28.63 -3.46 -16.89
C GLY A 635 -27.96 -2.12 -17.22
N GLY A 636 -26.68 -1.95 -16.89
CA GLY A 636 -25.92 -0.72 -17.14
C GLY A 636 -26.04 0.34 -16.03
N CYS A 637 -25.24 1.40 -16.14
CA CYS A 637 -25.37 2.56 -15.26
C CYS A 637 -26.74 3.21 -15.47
N ARG A 638 -27.47 3.48 -14.38
CA ARG A 638 -28.79 4.13 -14.44
C ARG A 638 -28.75 5.61 -14.06
N HIS A 639 -27.55 6.20 -13.93
CA HIS A 639 -27.34 7.56 -13.43
C HIS A 639 -28.25 7.84 -12.22
N CYS A 640 -28.20 6.91 -11.26
CA CYS A 640 -29.28 6.64 -10.31
C CYS A 640 -29.82 7.92 -9.66
N GLN A 641 -31.04 8.30 -10.05
CA GLN A 641 -31.82 9.35 -9.36
C GLN A 641 -32.50 8.81 -8.07
N THR A 642 -32.53 7.48 -7.89
CA THR A 642 -33.09 6.81 -6.71
C THR A 642 -32.13 5.76 -6.15
N THR A 643 -32.14 5.58 -4.83
CA THR A 643 -31.27 4.60 -4.16
C THR A 643 -31.78 3.18 -4.42
N HIS A 644 -30.90 2.35 -4.97
CA HIS A 644 -31.13 0.91 -5.14
C HIS A 644 -30.30 0.11 -4.13
N SER A 645 -30.49 -1.20 -4.07
CA SER A 645 -29.80 -2.03 -3.08
C SER A 645 -29.33 -3.36 -3.64
N LEU A 646 -28.22 -3.84 -3.07
CA LEU A 646 -27.78 -5.22 -3.18
C LEU A 646 -28.50 -6.07 -2.12
N ARG A 647 -28.75 -7.34 -2.44
CA ARG A 647 -29.25 -8.31 -1.47
C ARG A 647 -28.23 -9.41 -1.25
N ASP A 648 -27.89 -9.69 0.01
CA ASP A 648 -27.05 -10.84 0.32
C ASP A 648 -27.83 -12.16 0.27
N ARG A 649 -27.13 -13.29 0.44
CA ARG A 649 -27.74 -14.63 0.54
C ARG A 649 -28.73 -14.82 1.70
N LYS A 650 -28.78 -13.91 2.68
CA LYS A 650 -29.74 -13.92 3.80
C LYS A 650 -30.96 -13.03 3.52
N GLY A 651 -31.03 -12.40 2.34
CA GLY A 651 -32.08 -11.46 1.97
C GLY A 651 -31.91 -10.06 2.60
N ILE A 652 -30.77 -9.77 3.22
CA ILE A 652 -30.49 -8.46 3.83
C ILE A 652 -30.16 -7.47 2.71
N SER A 653 -30.80 -6.30 2.76
CA SER A 653 -30.67 -5.23 1.76
C SER A 653 -29.58 -4.22 2.16
N PHE A 654 -28.64 -3.97 1.25
CA PHE A 654 -27.54 -3.01 1.40
C PHE A 654 -27.71 -1.90 0.36
N PRO A 655 -28.08 -0.67 0.77
CA PRO A 655 -28.23 0.45 -0.16
C PRO A 655 -26.91 0.80 -0.85
N VAL A 656 -26.99 1.30 -2.08
CA VAL A 656 -25.83 1.76 -2.85
C VAL A 656 -26.08 3.18 -3.33
N GLN A 657 -25.15 4.08 -3.05
CA GLN A 657 -25.21 5.49 -3.40
C GLN A 657 -24.03 5.89 -4.27
N CYS A 658 -24.24 6.76 -5.26
CA CYS A 658 -23.16 7.31 -6.09
C CYS A 658 -22.67 8.65 -5.54
N PHE A 659 -21.36 8.86 -5.57
CA PHE A 659 -20.75 10.15 -5.26
C PHE A 659 -19.36 10.26 -5.89
N GLY A 660 -19.06 11.38 -6.55
CA GLY A 660 -17.71 11.67 -7.05
C GLY A 660 -17.17 10.69 -8.10
N GLY A 661 -18.03 10.07 -8.92
CA GLY A 661 -17.60 9.06 -9.90
C GLY A 661 -17.36 7.66 -9.31
N CYS A 662 -17.61 7.47 -8.01
CA CYS A 662 -17.62 6.16 -7.36
C CYS A 662 -19.02 5.83 -6.82
N SER A 663 -19.18 4.60 -6.32
CA SER A 663 -20.34 4.20 -5.53
C SER A 663 -19.94 3.70 -4.15
N GLU A 664 -20.79 3.96 -3.17
CA GLU A 664 -20.66 3.48 -1.80
C GLU A 664 -21.70 2.41 -1.51
N VAL A 665 -21.28 1.24 -1.03
CA VAL A 665 -22.18 0.23 -0.47
C VAL A 665 -22.39 0.55 1.01
N LEU A 666 -23.61 0.92 1.37
CA LEU A 666 -23.98 1.35 2.71
C LEU A 666 -24.42 0.17 3.58
N ASN A 667 -24.26 0.30 4.90
CA ASN A 667 -24.74 -0.69 5.85
C ASN A 667 -26.26 -0.85 5.78
N SER A 668 -26.73 -2.08 6.03
CA SER A 668 -28.14 -2.46 5.91
C SER A 668 -29.06 -1.85 6.96
N VAL A 669 -28.50 -1.41 8.10
CA VAL A 669 -29.18 -0.62 9.13
C VAL A 669 -28.31 0.59 9.52
N PRO A 670 -28.92 1.73 9.90
CA PRO A 670 -28.14 2.88 10.37
C PRO A 670 -27.43 2.53 11.69
N LEU A 671 -26.22 3.07 11.84
CA LEU A 671 -25.61 3.24 13.14
C LEU A 671 -26.43 4.29 13.92
N SER A 672 -26.62 4.09 15.23
CA SER A 672 -27.27 5.08 16.10
C SER A 672 -26.71 5.01 17.52
N MET A 673 -26.17 6.13 17.99
CA MET A 673 -25.84 6.42 19.38
C MET A 673 -26.83 7.40 20.02
N LEU A 674 -27.92 7.73 19.33
CA LEU A 674 -29.02 8.55 19.81
C LEU A 674 -29.67 7.87 21.04
N GLY A 675 -29.92 8.62 22.11
CA GLY A 675 -30.31 8.07 23.42
C GLY A 675 -29.13 7.66 24.30
N LYS A 676 -27.89 7.83 23.80
CA LYS A 676 -26.63 7.44 24.42
C LYS A 676 -25.50 8.41 24.10
N LEU A 677 -25.81 9.65 23.69
CA LEU A 677 -24.77 10.60 23.28
C LEU A 677 -23.83 10.98 24.44
N SER A 678 -24.30 10.86 25.69
CA SER A 678 -23.46 11.00 26.89
C SER A 678 -22.30 10.00 26.96
N GLU A 679 -22.43 8.81 26.36
CA GLU A 679 -21.35 7.81 26.27
C GLU A 679 -20.25 8.24 25.26
N CYS A 680 -20.54 9.19 24.37
CA CYS A 680 -19.59 9.77 23.42
C CYS A 680 -18.90 11.05 23.95
N SER A 681 -19.05 11.36 25.24
CA SER A 681 -18.52 12.59 25.85
C SER A 681 -16.99 12.72 25.86
N GLY A 682 -16.24 11.65 25.58
CA GLY A 682 -14.79 11.72 25.38
C GLY A 682 -14.35 12.25 24.02
N GLN A 683 -15.28 12.81 23.23
CA GLN A 683 -15.06 13.30 21.87
C GLN A 683 -15.53 14.76 21.76
N ASP A 684 -15.01 15.49 20.77
CA ASP A 684 -15.28 16.92 20.60
C ASP A 684 -16.54 17.21 19.80
N PHE A 685 -17.02 16.26 18.98
CA PHE A 685 -18.25 16.40 18.21
C PHE A 685 -18.85 15.06 17.78
N GLY A 686 -20.15 15.06 17.51
CA GLY A 686 -20.87 13.93 16.92
C GLY A 686 -21.33 14.23 15.50
N VAL A 687 -21.24 13.26 14.59
CA VAL A 687 -21.64 13.42 13.18
C VAL A 687 -22.88 12.59 12.85
N LEU A 688 -23.92 13.26 12.38
CA LEU A 688 -25.13 12.66 11.79
C LEU A 688 -24.92 12.56 10.27
N ARG A 689 -24.73 11.35 9.73
CA ARG A 689 -24.49 11.15 8.30
C ARG A 689 -25.77 10.67 7.61
N PHE A 690 -26.50 11.59 7.00
CA PHE A 690 -27.69 11.28 6.20
C PHE A 690 -27.30 10.76 4.81
N THR A 691 -28.04 9.76 4.34
CA THR A 691 -27.81 9.04 3.09
C THR A 691 -29.10 8.74 2.34
N THR A 692 -29.98 7.92 2.91
CA THR A 692 -31.17 7.36 2.23
C THR A 692 -32.48 7.86 2.81
N GLU A 693 -32.39 8.63 3.90
CA GLU A 693 -33.51 9.19 4.64
C GLU A 693 -34.26 10.22 3.77
N THR A 694 -35.59 10.18 3.81
CA THR A 694 -36.47 11.22 3.23
C THR A 694 -36.32 12.53 4.00
N ALA A 695 -36.80 13.65 3.44
CA ALA A 695 -36.79 14.94 4.13
C ALA A 695 -37.46 14.89 5.53
N GLU A 696 -38.63 14.22 5.61
CA GLU A 696 -39.36 14.00 6.87
C GLU A 696 -38.54 13.17 7.87
N GLN A 697 -37.91 12.10 7.40
CA GLN A 697 -37.05 11.26 8.24
C GLN A 697 -35.82 12.02 8.74
N ARG A 698 -35.20 12.86 7.89
CA ARG A 698 -34.08 13.72 8.28
C ARG A 698 -34.48 14.66 9.42
N ALA A 699 -35.60 15.36 9.28
CA ALA A 699 -36.14 16.26 10.30
C ALA A 699 -36.41 15.51 11.62
N GLN A 700 -37.11 14.38 11.55
CA GLN A 700 -37.41 13.55 12.73
C GLN A 700 -36.14 13.10 13.46
N VAL A 701 -35.13 12.63 12.73
CA VAL A 701 -33.86 12.18 13.32
C VAL A 701 -33.13 13.34 14.01
N LEU A 702 -33.11 14.53 13.40
CA LEU A 702 -32.49 15.70 14.01
C LEU A 702 -33.19 16.08 15.32
N GLN A 703 -34.52 16.11 15.33
CA GLN A 703 -35.29 16.36 16.56
C GLN A 703 -34.95 15.35 17.68
N LEU A 704 -34.85 14.06 17.33
CA LEU A 704 -34.44 13.01 18.26
C LEU A 704 -32.99 13.19 18.73
N ALA A 705 -32.08 13.60 17.83
CA ALA A 705 -30.68 13.81 18.15
C ALA A 705 -30.46 14.95 19.16
N PHE A 706 -31.10 16.10 18.94
CA PHE A 706 -31.00 17.22 19.87
C PHE A 706 -31.73 16.97 21.20
N ALA A 707 -32.73 16.08 21.21
CA ALA A 707 -33.38 15.61 22.43
C ALA A 707 -32.65 14.43 23.11
N ASP A 708 -31.54 13.93 22.54
CA ASP A 708 -30.88 12.67 22.88
C ASP A 708 -31.86 11.52 23.15
N LYS A 709 -32.77 11.28 22.20
CA LYS A 709 -33.76 10.20 22.26
C LYS A 709 -33.43 9.11 21.24
N PRO A 710 -33.65 7.83 21.57
CA PRO A 710 -33.40 6.74 20.65
C PRO A 710 -34.33 6.80 19.44
N ILE A 711 -33.82 6.35 18.28
CA ILE A 711 -34.62 6.17 17.07
C ILE A 711 -35.38 4.83 17.11
N ALA A 712 -36.62 4.83 16.62
CA ALA A 712 -37.41 3.62 16.47
C ALA A 712 -36.90 2.75 15.29
N GLY A 713 -37.01 1.43 15.42
CA GLY A 713 -36.66 0.47 14.37
C GLY A 713 -35.30 -0.21 14.57
N LYS A 714 -34.83 -0.91 13.52
CA LYS A 714 -33.57 -1.66 13.57
C LYS A 714 -32.38 -0.73 13.38
N VAL A 715 -31.50 -0.67 14.39
CA VAL A 715 -30.23 0.06 14.37
C VAL A 715 -29.07 -0.85 14.76
N THR A 716 -27.85 -0.38 14.53
CA THR A 716 -26.63 -0.97 15.09
C THR A 716 -25.87 0.06 15.91
N HIS A 717 -25.06 -0.39 16.86
CA HIS A 717 -24.05 0.46 17.50
C HIS A 717 -22.67 0.34 16.81
N GLY A 718 -22.63 -0.28 15.62
CA GLY A 718 -21.40 -0.48 14.87
C GLY A 718 -20.40 -1.38 15.61
N LEU A 719 -19.20 -0.86 15.83
CA LEU A 719 -18.11 -1.54 16.55
C LEU A 719 -17.77 -0.83 17.87
N TYR A 720 -18.51 0.21 18.25
CA TYR A 720 -18.22 1.04 19.42
C TYR A 720 -18.19 0.29 20.75
N TYR A 721 -18.91 -0.82 20.89
CA TYR A 721 -18.87 -1.67 22.09
C TYR A 721 -18.09 -2.98 21.89
N ARG A 722 -18.24 -3.61 20.73
CA ARG A 722 -17.69 -4.96 20.47
C ARG A 722 -16.27 -4.95 19.90
N GLY A 723 -15.85 -3.84 19.27
CA GLY A 723 -14.58 -3.72 18.58
C GLY A 723 -14.43 -4.67 17.39
N VAL A 724 -13.20 -4.75 16.90
CA VAL A 724 -12.73 -5.74 15.92
C VAL A 724 -11.80 -6.74 16.59
N LEU A 725 -11.69 -7.94 15.99
CA LEU A 725 -10.86 -9.04 16.45
C LEU A 725 -9.35 -8.77 16.33
#